data_AF-A0A6I2F2K3-F1
#
_entry.id   AF-A0A6I2F2K3-F1
#
_cell.length_a   1.000
_cell.length_b   1.000
_cell.length_c   1.000
_cell.angle_alpha   90.00
_cell.angle_beta   90.00
_cell.angle_gamma   90.00
#
_symmetry.space_group_name_H-M   'P 1'
#
loop_
_entity.id
_entity.type
_entity.pdbx_description
1 polymer ?
#
loop_
_entity_poly.entity_id
_entity_poly.type
_entity_poly.pdbx_seq_one_letter_code
_entity_poly.pdbx_strand_id
1 'polypeptide(L)'
;MTNQAAAELIARSNRLGADPKNTNYAGGNTSAKGTETDPVTGEPVELMWVKGSGGDLGTLTEQGLAVLRLDRLRALVDVYPGVDREDEMVAAFDYTLHGKGGAAPSIDTAMHGLVDAAHVDHLHPDSGIAIATAADGEELTAKIFGDRVVWVPWRRPGFQLGLDIAEIKAANPQAIGCILGGHGITAWGDTSEESERNSLWIIDTAAAYLAEHGASEPFGAVVPGYEPLEASERRAKAAALAPTIRGLASHDRPMVGHFTDDDVVLEFLSREKLAPLATLGTSCPDHFLRTKVKPLVLDLPASASVEESIARLKELHEQYRADYRAYYDAYATDASPAIRGADPAIVLVPGVGMFSFGANKQTARVAGEFYVNAINVMRGAESVSTYSPISDAEKFAIEYWALEEAKLQRMPKPKPHATRIALVTGAASGIGKAIATRLAAEGACVVIADLDLEKAQAAAAEIGSTDVAIGVAANVTDASAVQSAIDEAVLAFGGLDLVVNNAGLSLSKPLLETTEADWDLQHDVMAKGSFLVSKAAARVLIEQDLGGDIVYISSKNSVFAGPNNIAYSATKADQAHQVRLLAVELGEYGIKVNGINPDGVVRGSGIFASGWGANRAKTYGIPEEDLGKFYAQRTILKREVLPEHVANAVIVLTGPELSHTTGLHIPVDAGVAAAFLR
;
A
#
# COMPACT_ATOMS: atom_id res chain seq x y z
N MET A 1 25.01 -20.08 -16.74
CA MET A 1 23.96 -20.26 -17.77
C MET A 1 22.79 -20.81 -17.02
N THR A 2 21.67 -20.10 -16.97
CA THR A 2 20.47 -20.55 -16.27
C THR A 2 19.99 -21.87 -16.90
N ASN A 3 19.67 -22.86 -16.06
CA ASN A 3 19.13 -24.15 -16.50
C ASN A 3 17.88 -23.93 -17.38
N GLN A 4 17.70 -24.74 -18.43
CA GLN A 4 16.55 -24.61 -19.35
C GLN A 4 15.21 -24.70 -18.61
N ALA A 5 15.06 -25.64 -17.67
CA ALA A 5 13.84 -25.81 -16.89
C ALA A 5 13.52 -24.57 -16.04
N ALA A 6 14.54 -23.92 -15.48
CA ALA A 6 14.38 -22.68 -14.72
C ALA A 6 13.99 -21.49 -15.62
N ALA A 7 14.56 -21.40 -16.82
CA ALA A 7 14.20 -20.35 -17.78
C ALA A 7 12.75 -20.50 -18.27
N GLU A 8 12.33 -21.72 -18.60
CA GLU A 8 10.96 -22.04 -19.01
C GLU A 8 9.94 -21.82 -17.87
N LEU A 9 10.33 -22.14 -16.63
CA LEU A 9 9.54 -21.86 -15.43
C LEU A 9 9.29 -20.35 -15.26
N ILE A 10 10.34 -19.53 -15.34
CA ILE A 10 10.22 -18.07 -15.19
C ILE A 10 9.32 -17.51 -16.28
N ALA A 11 9.51 -17.95 -17.53
CA ALA A 11 8.69 -17.49 -18.64
C ALA A 11 7.20 -17.87 -18.47
N ARG A 12 6.91 -19.11 -18.04
CA ARG A 12 5.54 -19.55 -17.71
C ARG A 12 4.94 -18.74 -16.56
N SER A 13 5.70 -18.57 -15.49
CA SER A 13 5.27 -17.84 -14.28
C SER A 13 4.88 -16.40 -14.61
N ASN A 14 5.70 -15.71 -15.40
CA ASN A 14 5.43 -14.34 -15.82
C ASN A 14 4.19 -14.24 -16.72
N ARG A 15 3.93 -15.23 -17.60
CA ARG A 15 2.70 -15.27 -18.41
C ARG A 15 1.46 -15.52 -17.56
N LEU A 16 1.51 -16.53 -16.68
CA LEU A 16 0.40 -16.85 -15.78
C LEU A 16 0.07 -15.66 -14.85
N GLY A 17 1.09 -15.06 -14.23
CA GLY A 17 0.94 -13.93 -13.32
C GLY A 17 0.67 -12.58 -13.99
N ALA A 18 0.76 -12.48 -15.32
CA ALA A 18 0.39 -11.26 -16.05
C ALA A 18 -1.14 -11.09 -16.18
N ASP A 19 -1.91 -12.17 -16.02
CA ASP A 19 -3.38 -12.12 -15.99
C ASP A 19 -3.88 -12.36 -14.55
N PRO A 20 -4.42 -11.33 -13.87
CA PRO A 20 -4.97 -11.45 -12.52
C PRO A 20 -6.10 -12.47 -12.37
N LYS A 21 -6.73 -12.92 -13.47
CA LYS A 21 -7.72 -14.01 -13.42
C LYS A 21 -7.11 -15.35 -13.01
N ASN A 22 -5.82 -15.53 -13.25
CA ASN A 22 -5.15 -16.79 -12.99
C ASN A 22 -4.68 -16.90 -11.54
N THR A 23 -4.25 -15.78 -10.94
CA THR A 23 -3.68 -15.77 -9.59
C THR A 23 -3.68 -14.37 -8.99
N ASN A 24 -3.77 -14.30 -7.66
CA ASN A 24 -3.72 -13.06 -6.91
C ASN A 24 -2.30 -12.48 -6.85
N TYR A 25 -2.19 -11.19 -6.56
CA TYR A 25 -0.91 -10.50 -6.38
C TYR A 25 -0.07 -11.15 -5.26
N ALA A 26 1.18 -11.48 -5.54
CA ALA A 26 2.07 -12.21 -4.62
C ALA A 26 1.58 -13.62 -4.20
N GLY A 27 0.46 -14.10 -4.77
CA GLY A 27 -0.09 -15.45 -4.60
C GLY A 27 0.42 -16.43 -5.66
N GLY A 28 0.01 -17.69 -5.51
CA GLY A 28 0.40 -18.82 -6.35
C GLY A 28 1.86 -19.26 -6.18
N ASN A 29 2.17 -20.47 -6.65
CA ASN A 29 3.52 -21.03 -6.73
C ASN A 29 3.65 -21.87 -7.99
N THR A 30 4.81 -21.80 -8.63
CA THR A 30 5.12 -22.58 -9.84
C THR A 30 6.46 -23.27 -9.65
N SER A 31 6.60 -24.47 -10.22
CA SER A 31 7.87 -25.21 -10.17
C SER A 31 8.20 -25.93 -11.47
N ALA A 32 9.49 -26.19 -11.64
CA ALA A 32 10.04 -27.08 -12.65
C ALA A 32 11.13 -27.95 -12.04
N LYS A 33 11.17 -29.22 -12.45
CA LYS A 33 12.21 -30.18 -12.09
C LYS A 33 13.11 -30.41 -13.30
N GLY A 34 14.39 -30.60 -13.07
CA GLY A 34 15.37 -30.84 -14.12
C GLY A 34 16.73 -31.22 -13.57
N THR A 35 17.67 -31.51 -14.46
CA THR A 35 19.01 -31.97 -14.09
C THR A 35 20.04 -30.86 -14.28
N GLU A 36 20.96 -30.72 -13.33
CA GLU A 36 22.14 -29.87 -13.44
C GLU A 36 23.41 -30.66 -13.03
N THR A 37 24.59 -30.11 -13.27
CA THR A 37 25.84 -30.69 -12.76
C THR A 37 26.12 -30.15 -11.36
N ASP A 38 26.21 -31.03 -10.36
CA ASP A 38 26.55 -30.64 -9.00
C ASP A 38 27.99 -30.06 -8.99
N PRO A 39 28.18 -28.80 -8.55
CA PRO A 39 29.48 -28.14 -8.63
C PRO A 39 30.52 -28.72 -7.66
N VAL A 40 30.10 -29.53 -6.68
CA VAL A 40 30.96 -30.19 -5.70
C VAL A 40 31.39 -31.56 -6.18
N THR A 41 30.45 -32.34 -6.75
CA THR A 41 30.73 -33.74 -7.14
C THR A 41 31.06 -33.91 -8.62
N GLY A 42 30.61 -33.00 -9.49
CA GLY A 42 30.71 -33.13 -10.94
C GLY A 42 29.68 -34.09 -11.55
N GLU A 43 28.84 -34.71 -10.73
CA GLU A 43 27.81 -35.66 -11.17
C GLU A 43 26.49 -34.94 -11.52
N PRO A 44 25.64 -35.54 -12.37
CA PRO A 44 24.27 -35.06 -12.55
C PRO A 44 23.48 -35.09 -11.24
N VAL A 45 22.77 -34.01 -10.93
CA VAL A 45 21.87 -33.89 -9.79
C VAL A 45 20.50 -33.42 -10.25
N GLU A 46 19.44 -34.05 -9.75
CA GLU A 46 18.07 -33.58 -9.97
C GLU A 46 17.73 -32.46 -8.99
N LEU A 47 17.32 -31.34 -9.57
CA LEU A 47 16.93 -30.13 -8.87
C LEU A 47 15.48 -29.80 -9.15
N MET A 48 14.87 -29.12 -8.19
CA MET A 48 13.60 -28.44 -8.35
C MET A 48 13.82 -26.95 -8.16
N TRP A 49 13.42 -26.17 -9.16
CA TRP A 49 13.23 -24.73 -9.04
C TRP A 49 11.78 -24.47 -8.72
N VAL A 50 11.52 -23.70 -7.66
CA VAL A 50 10.17 -23.32 -7.25
C VAL A 50 10.16 -21.84 -6.88
N LYS A 51 9.07 -21.12 -7.18
CA LYS A 51 8.92 -19.76 -6.67
C LYS A 51 8.99 -19.77 -5.13
N GLY A 52 9.91 -19.00 -4.57
CA GLY A 52 10.04 -18.85 -3.12
C GLY A 52 8.97 -17.95 -2.49
N SER A 53 9.03 -17.81 -1.18
CA SER A 53 8.08 -17.03 -0.40
C SER A 53 8.15 -15.53 -0.75
N GLY A 54 6.98 -14.89 -0.92
CA GLY A 54 6.81 -13.42 -0.97
C GLY A 54 7.08 -12.73 -2.32
N GLY A 55 7.41 -13.47 -3.38
CA GLY A 55 7.56 -12.93 -4.73
C GLY A 55 6.28 -13.02 -5.57
N ASP A 56 6.11 -12.08 -6.51
CA ASP A 56 5.01 -12.08 -7.48
C ASP A 56 5.35 -12.92 -8.73
N LEU A 57 4.37 -13.68 -9.23
CA LEU A 57 4.56 -14.55 -10.39
C LEU A 57 4.79 -13.75 -11.68
N GLY A 58 4.09 -12.63 -11.85
CA GLY A 58 4.16 -11.79 -13.06
C GLY A 58 5.52 -11.13 -13.28
N THR A 59 6.30 -10.95 -12.21
CA THR A 59 7.61 -10.32 -12.21
C THR A 59 8.73 -11.24 -11.71
N LEU A 60 8.53 -12.55 -11.77
CA LEU A 60 9.47 -13.53 -11.24
C LEU A 60 10.81 -13.45 -11.98
N THR A 61 11.89 -13.52 -11.22
CA THR A 61 13.27 -13.63 -11.72
C THR A 61 13.98 -14.78 -11.03
N GLU A 62 15.18 -15.15 -11.50
CA GLU A 62 15.98 -16.23 -10.93
C GLU A 62 16.26 -16.05 -9.42
N GLN A 63 16.39 -14.81 -8.94
CA GLN A 63 16.57 -14.52 -7.51
C GLN A 63 15.34 -14.86 -6.66
N GLY A 64 14.16 -14.90 -7.28
CA GLY A 64 12.90 -15.27 -6.63
C GLY A 64 12.65 -16.78 -6.55
N LEU A 65 13.57 -17.61 -7.07
CA LEU A 65 13.46 -19.05 -7.03
C LEU A 65 14.20 -19.62 -5.80
N ALA A 66 13.58 -20.59 -5.14
CA ALA A 66 14.26 -21.53 -4.27
C ALA A 66 14.72 -22.73 -5.12
N VAL A 67 15.95 -23.19 -4.91
CA VAL A 67 16.54 -24.33 -5.64
C VAL A 67 16.82 -25.45 -4.66
N LEU A 68 16.16 -26.59 -4.84
CA LEU A 68 16.19 -27.72 -3.92
C LEU A 68 16.66 -28.99 -4.62
N ARG A 69 17.45 -29.80 -3.93
CA ARG A 69 17.77 -31.17 -4.34
C ARG A 69 16.56 -32.08 -4.16
N LEU A 70 16.09 -32.63 -5.27
CA LEU A 70 14.83 -33.37 -5.29
C LEU A 70 14.91 -34.67 -4.47
N ASP A 71 16.05 -35.36 -4.52
CA ASP A 71 16.28 -36.59 -3.76
C ASP A 71 16.24 -36.34 -2.25
N ARG A 72 16.80 -35.22 -1.79
CA ARG A 72 16.77 -34.83 -0.38
C ARG A 72 15.39 -34.38 0.08
N LEU A 73 14.68 -33.62 -0.76
CA LEU A 73 13.31 -33.23 -0.47
C LEU A 73 12.41 -34.46 -0.34
N ARG A 74 12.50 -35.42 -1.26
CA ARG A 74 11.70 -36.65 -1.20
C ARG A 74 12.07 -37.53 0.00
N ALA A 75 13.32 -37.53 0.44
CA ALA A 75 13.74 -38.20 1.67
C ALA A 75 13.14 -37.59 2.95
N LEU A 76 12.62 -36.35 2.90
CA LEU A 76 11.93 -35.75 4.05
C LEU A 76 10.65 -36.51 4.43
N VAL A 77 10.07 -37.30 3.51
CA VAL A 77 8.92 -38.16 3.80
C VAL A 77 9.25 -39.18 4.90
N ASP A 78 10.47 -39.71 4.91
CA ASP A 78 10.90 -40.74 5.87
C ASP A 78 11.08 -40.21 7.30
N VAL A 79 11.15 -38.89 7.46
CA VAL A 79 11.35 -38.20 8.75
C VAL A 79 10.20 -37.27 9.12
N TYR A 80 9.13 -37.24 8.30
CA TYR A 80 7.97 -36.41 8.55
C TYR A 80 7.26 -36.83 9.85
N PRO A 81 7.14 -35.95 10.86
CA PRO A 81 6.68 -36.33 12.19
C PRO A 81 5.15 -36.41 12.33
N GLY A 82 4.40 -36.13 11.27
CA GLY A 82 2.94 -36.03 11.27
C GLY A 82 2.41 -34.61 11.46
N VAL A 83 1.10 -34.44 11.29
CA VAL A 83 0.40 -33.14 11.19
C VAL A 83 0.64 -32.26 12.42
N ASP A 84 0.64 -32.83 13.62
CA ASP A 84 0.81 -32.10 14.88
C ASP A 84 2.18 -31.40 15.00
N ARG A 85 3.17 -31.85 14.22
CA ARG A 85 4.56 -31.36 14.25
C ARG A 85 5.06 -30.93 12.88
N GLU A 86 4.14 -30.71 11.95
CA GLU A 86 4.47 -30.42 10.55
C GLU A 86 5.27 -29.13 10.36
N ASP A 87 5.11 -28.14 11.25
CA ASP A 87 5.84 -26.88 11.18
C ASP A 87 7.38 -27.09 11.29
N GLU A 88 7.84 -28.22 11.84
CA GLU A 88 9.26 -28.62 11.86
C GLU A 88 9.82 -28.82 10.44
N MET A 89 8.96 -29.16 9.47
CA MET A 89 9.37 -29.40 8.08
C MET A 89 9.87 -28.14 7.38
N VAL A 90 9.49 -26.97 7.86
CA VAL A 90 9.92 -25.71 7.24
C VAL A 90 11.42 -25.49 7.39
N ALA A 91 11.95 -25.73 8.59
CA ALA A 91 13.39 -25.72 8.81
C ALA A 91 14.08 -26.89 8.10
N ALA A 92 13.38 -28.02 7.92
CA ALA A 92 13.93 -29.17 7.21
C ALA A 92 14.24 -28.85 5.72
N PHE A 93 13.49 -27.96 5.08
CA PHE A 93 13.76 -27.55 3.69
C PHE A 93 15.15 -26.90 3.52
N ASP A 94 15.69 -26.23 4.54
CA ASP A 94 17.03 -25.62 4.47
C ASP A 94 18.13 -26.67 4.21
N TYR A 95 17.94 -27.92 4.65
CA TYR A 95 18.88 -29.02 4.42
C TYR A 95 18.79 -29.63 3.00
N THR A 96 17.78 -29.22 2.25
CA THR A 96 17.53 -29.67 0.87
C THR A 96 17.99 -28.64 -0.17
N LEU A 97 18.34 -27.42 0.24
CA LEU A 97 18.76 -26.34 -0.66
C LEU A 97 20.04 -26.72 -1.45
N HIS A 98 20.09 -26.27 -2.70
CA HIS A 98 21.25 -26.41 -3.59
C HIS A 98 21.82 -25.04 -3.95
N GLY A 99 23.06 -24.75 -3.54
CA GLY A 99 23.74 -23.48 -3.81
C GLY A 99 23.65 -22.47 -2.66
N LYS A 100 24.14 -21.23 -2.91
CA LYS A 100 24.30 -20.18 -1.89
C LYS A 100 23.34 -18.99 -2.03
N GLY A 101 22.27 -19.11 -2.80
CA GLY A 101 21.34 -18.00 -2.98
C GLY A 101 20.08 -18.41 -3.72
N GLY A 102 18.99 -17.73 -3.38
CA GLY A 102 17.64 -17.99 -3.85
C GLY A 102 16.66 -17.59 -2.74
N ALA A 103 15.43 -17.24 -3.11
CA ALA A 103 14.37 -16.98 -2.14
C ALA A 103 14.19 -18.18 -1.20
N ALA A 104 13.66 -17.95 0.01
CA ALA A 104 13.35 -19.04 0.93
C ALA A 104 12.23 -19.93 0.34
N PRO A 105 12.30 -21.27 0.48
CA PRO A 105 11.20 -22.16 0.10
C PRO A 105 9.88 -21.71 0.73
N SER A 106 8.78 -21.75 -0.04
CA SER A 106 7.43 -21.53 0.50
C SER A 106 6.94 -22.77 1.24
N ILE A 107 5.84 -22.63 1.99
CA ILE A 107 5.20 -23.77 2.64
C ILE A 107 4.71 -24.82 1.63
N ASP A 108 4.20 -24.37 0.47
CA ASP A 108 3.70 -25.25 -0.59
C ASP A 108 4.80 -26.02 -1.34
N THR A 109 6.07 -25.81 -0.99
CA THR A 109 7.22 -26.49 -1.62
C THR A 109 7.07 -28.02 -1.61
N ALA A 110 6.45 -28.60 -0.56
CA ALA A 110 6.22 -30.03 -0.48
C ALA A 110 5.38 -30.55 -1.67
N MET A 111 4.26 -29.89 -1.97
CA MET A 111 3.40 -30.25 -3.12
C MET A 111 4.19 -30.22 -4.43
N HIS A 112 5.01 -29.20 -4.63
CA HIS A 112 5.83 -29.08 -5.84
C HIS A 112 6.87 -30.20 -5.98
N GLY A 113 7.43 -30.72 -4.88
CA GLY A 113 8.48 -31.74 -4.92
C GLY A 113 7.99 -33.19 -4.84
N LEU A 114 6.89 -33.42 -4.12
CA LEU A 114 6.33 -34.76 -3.84
C LEU A 114 5.41 -35.23 -4.96
N VAL A 115 4.67 -34.33 -5.62
CA VAL A 115 3.87 -34.68 -6.79
C VAL A 115 4.79 -35.11 -7.93
N ASP A 116 4.58 -36.34 -8.41
CA ASP A 116 5.39 -36.95 -9.47
C ASP A 116 5.04 -36.37 -10.85
N ALA A 117 5.52 -35.16 -11.10
CA ALA A 117 5.37 -34.41 -12.35
C ALA A 117 6.61 -33.55 -12.59
N ALA A 118 7.02 -33.34 -13.83
CA ALA A 118 8.15 -32.44 -14.11
C ALA A 118 7.82 -30.97 -13.75
N HIS A 119 6.58 -30.55 -13.99
CA HIS A 119 6.10 -29.21 -13.71
C HIS A 119 4.81 -29.24 -12.89
N VAL A 120 4.72 -28.33 -11.91
CA VAL A 120 3.55 -28.18 -11.03
C VAL A 120 3.28 -26.70 -10.86
N ASP A 121 2.03 -26.31 -11.03
CA ASP A 121 1.50 -24.96 -10.80
C ASP A 121 0.43 -25.04 -9.71
N HIS A 122 0.52 -24.16 -8.73
CA HIS A 122 -0.51 -23.92 -7.73
C HIS A 122 -0.94 -22.46 -7.87
N LEU A 123 -2.22 -22.22 -8.14
CA LEU A 123 -2.74 -20.90 -8.51
C LEU A 123 -4.02 -20.59 -7.73
N HIS A 124 -4.34 -19.30 -7.65
CA HIS A 124 -5.48 -18.77 -6.89
C HIS A 124 -6.49 -18.01 -7.77
N PRO A 125 -7.08 -18.65 -8.81
CA PRO A 125 -8.07 -18.01 -9.66
C PRO A 125 -9.42 -17.87 -8.93
N ASP A 126 -10.10 -16.73 -9.09
CA ASP A 126 -11.42 -16.51 -8.46
C ASP A 126 -12.42 -17.63 -8.81
N SER A 127 -12.42 -18.11 -10.06
CA SER A 127 -13.31 -19.19 -10.51
C SER A 127 -13.04 -20.53 -9.84
N GLY A 128 -11.76 -20.87 -9.62
CA GLY A 128 -11.38 -22.09 -8.93
C GLY A 128 -11.67 -22.02 -7.43
N ILE A 129 -11.40 -20.88 -6.80
CA ILE A 129 -11.69 -20.68 -5.37
C ILE A 129 -13.20 -20.65 -5.12
N ALA A 130 -14.01 -20.11 -6.04
CA ALA A 130 -15.47 -20.18 -5.96
C ALA A 130 -15.98 -21.62 -5.85
N ILE A 131 -15.44 -22.55 -6.66
CA ILE A 131 -15.77 -23.98 -6.54
C ILE A 131 -15.21 -24.55 -5.23
N ALA A 132 -13.98 -24.20 -4.88
CA ALA A 132 -13.32 -24.66 -3.65
C ALA A 132 -14.04 -24.24 -2.37
N THR A 133 -14.78 -23.14 -2.40
CA THR A 133 -15.52 -22.57 -1.25
C THR A 133 -17.02 -22.69 -1.40
N ALA A 134 -17.51 -23.47 -2.36
CA ALA A 134 -18.90 -23.87 -2.44
C ALA A 134 -19.19 -25.01 -1.44
N ALA A 135 -20.36 -24.99 -0.81
CA ALA A 135 -20.77 -26.01 0.16
C ALA A 135 -20.76 -27.46 -0.41
N ASP A 136 -20.95 -27.59 -1.72
CA ASP A 136 -20.94 -28.82 -2.53
C ASP A 136 -19.73 -28.87 -3.49
N GLY A 137 -18.61 -28.24 -3.13
CA GLY A 137 -17.43 -28.10 -3.99
C GLY A 137 -16.87 -29.41 -4.55
N GLU A 138 -16.93 -30.51 -3.79
CA GLU A 138 -16.54 -31.86 -4.25
C GLU A 138 -17.43 -32.34 -5.40
N GLU A 139 -18.74 -32.23 -5.23
CA GLU A 139 -19.73 -32.64 -6.25
C GLU A 139 -19.63 -31.75 -7.50
N LEU A 140 -19.47 -30.44 -7.30
CA LEU A 140 -19.25 -29.49 -8.39
C LEU A 140 -17.96 -29.81 -9.16
N THR A 141 -16.87 -30.13 -8.48
CA THR A 141 -15.61 -30.50 -9.14
C THR A 141 -15.81 -31.71 -10.05
N ALA A 142 -16.43 -32.78 -9.55
CA ALA A 142 -16.74 -33.96 -10.35
C ALA A 142 -17.67 -33.64 -11.54
N LYS A 143 -18.67 -32.77 -11.32
CA LYS A 143 -19.61 -32.35 -12.37
C LYS A 143 -18.95 -31.53 -13.49
N ILE A 144 -18.05 -30.62 -13.12
CA ILE A 144 -17.42 -29.67 -14.05
C ILE A 144 -16.32 -30.35 -14.85
N PHE A 145 -15.49 -31.17 -14.18
CA PHE A 145 -14.24 -31.67 -14.76
C PHE A 145 -14.23 -33.18 -15.01
N GLY A 146 -15.23 -33.91 -14.52
CA GLY A 146 -15.23 -35.37 -14.55
C GLY A 146 -14.10 -35.93 -13.68
N ASP A 147 -13.32 -36.86 -14.23
CA ASP A 147 -12.17 -37.50 -13.59
C ASP A 147 -10.82 -36.84 -13.93
N ARG A 148 -10.84 -35.76 -14.73
CA ARG A 148 -9.62 -35.03 -15.16
C ARG A 148 -9.07 -34.08 -14.10
N VAL A 149 -9.92 -33.58 -13.20
CA VAL A 149 -9.53 -32.73 -12.06
C VAL A 149 -10.19 -33.30 -10.82
N VAL A 150 -9.39 -33.57 -9.80
CA VAL A 150 -9.86 -34.27 -8.59
C VAL A 150 -10.07 -33.28 -7.45
N TRP A 151 -10.99 -33.58 -6.54
CA TRP A 151 -11.17 -32.80 -5.31
C TRP A 151 -10.17 -33.22 -4.23
N VAL A 152 -9.60 -32.24 -3.53
CA VAL A 152 -8.86 -32.44 -2.28
C VAL A 152 -9.62 -31.74 -1.16
N PRO A 153 -10.05 -32.44 -0.10
CA PRO A 153 -10.64 -31.80 1.07
C PRO A 153 -9.72 -30.74 1.67
N TRP A 154 -10.28 -29.78 2.40
CA TRP A 154 -9.48 -28.76 3.08
C TRP A 154 -8.37 -29.38 3.92
N ARG A 155 -7.15 -28.91 3.68
CA ARG A 155 -5.95 -29.21 4.43
C ARG A 155 -5.15 -27.92 4.53
N ARG A 156 -4.68 -27.62 5.74
CA ARG A 156 -3.76 -26.50 5.95
C ARG A 156 -2.54 -26.65 5.01
N PRO A 157 -2.12 -25.58 4.30
CA PRO A 157 -0.93 -25.62 3.46
C PRO A 157 0.30 -26.15 4.21
N GLY A 158 1.01 -27.10 3.61
CA GLY A 158 2.18 -27.72 4.20
C GLY A 158 2.55 -29.11 3.66
N PHE A 159 3.34 -29.85 4.44
CA PHE A 159 3.93 -31.13 4.03
C PHE A 159 2.86 -32.22 3.86
N GLN A 160 1.87 -32.31 4.76
CA GLN A 160 0.77 -33.28 4.61
C GLN A 160 -0.05 -33.02 3.35
N LEU A 161 -0.34 -31.75 3.02
CA LEU A 161 -1.03 -31.43 1.77
C LEU A 161 -0.24 -31.94 0.55
N GLY A 162 1.08 -31.81 0.57
CA GLY A 162 1.95 -32.36 -0.47
C GLY A 162 1.86 -33.89 -0.60
N LEU A 163 1.76 -34.61 0.52
CA LEU A 163 1.55 -36.06 0.55
C LEU A 163 0.17 -36.43 0.01
N ASP A 164 -0.88 -35.76 0.47
CA ASP A 164 -2.27 -36.01 0.06
C ASP A 164 -2.43 -35.86 -1.48
N ILE A 165 -1.86 -34.79 -2.06
CA ILE A 165 -1.93 -34.56 -3.52
C ILE A 165 -1.08 -35.59 -4.28
N ALA A 166 0.08 -35.99 -3.75
CA ALA A 166 0.91 -37.01 -4.39
C ALA A 166 0.19 -38.38 -4.44
N GLU A 167 -0.49 -38.76 -3.37
CA GLU A 167 -1.33 -39.97 -3.32
C GLU A 167 -2.49 -39.88 -4.33
N ILE A 168 -3.18 -38.74 -4.38
CA ILE A 168 -4.28 -38.50 -5.33
C ILE A 168 -3.80 -38.63 -6.77
N LYS A 169 -2.64 -38.04 -7.11
CA LYS A 169 -2.06 -38.16 -8.45
C LYS A 169 -1.73 -39.63 -8.78
N ALA A 170 -1.15 -40.37 -7.83
CA ALA A 170 -0.81 -41.77 -8.04
C ALA A 170 -2.06 -42.65 -8.26
N ALA A 171 -3.15 -42.36 -7.54
CA ALA A 171 -4.42 -43.05 -7.69
C ALA A 171 -5.19 -42.67 -8.98
N ASN A 172 -4.93 -41.48 -9.53
CA ASN A 172 -5.64 -40.91 -10.67
C ASN A 172 -4.66 -40.47 -11.78
N PRO A 173 -4.01 -41.41 -12.50
CA PRO A 173 -2.99 -41.09 -13.50
C PRO A 173 -3.52 -40.27 -14.68
N GLN A 174 -4.83 -40.27 -14.92
CA GLN A 174 -5.50 -39.44 -15.94
C GLN A 174 -5.70 -37.98 -15.50
N ALA A 175 -5.60 -37.69 -14.21
CA ALA A 175 -5.82 -36.35 -13.69
C ALA A 175 -4.69 -35.41 -14.11
N ILE A 176 -5.06 -34.18 -14.45
CA ILE A 176 -4.15 -33.10 -14.84
C ILE A 176 -3.97 -32.05 -13.73
N GLY A 177 -4.74 -32.18 -12.65
CA GLY A 177 -4.80 -31.22 -11.57
C GLY A 177 -5.82 -31.59 -10.50
N CYS A 178 -5.97 -30.71 -9.52
CA CYS A 178 -6.98 -30.80 -8.49
C CYS A 178 -7.53 -29.43 -8.06
N ILE A 179 -8.75 -29.43 -7.52
CA ILE A 179 -9.32 -28.33 -6.75
C ILE A 179 -9.02 -28.60 -5.27
N LEU A 180 -8.40 -27.64 -4.60
CA LEU A 180 -8.09 -27.70 -3.17
C LEU A 180 -9.21 -26.98 -2.42
N GLY A 181 -10.10 -27.73 -1.75
CA GLY A 181 -11.22 -27.17 -1.00
C GLY A 181 -10.75 -26.09 -0.02
N GLY A 182 -11.36 -24.91 -0.05
CA GLY A 182 -10.99 -23.74 0.76
C GLY A 182 -9.72 -22.99 0.34
N HIS A 183 -9.06 -23.36 -0.77
CA HIS A 183 -7.74 -22.78 -1.10
C HIS A 183 -7.61 -22.28 -2.54
N GLY A 184 -7.57 -23.16 -3.54
CA GLY A 184 -7.19 -22.82 -4.92
C GLY A 184 -7.12 -24.03 -5.83
N ILE A 185 -6.33 -23.94 -6.90
CA ILE A 185 -6.15 -25.06 -7.84
C ILE A 185 -4.69 -25.49 -7.89
N THR A 186 -4.48 -26.74 -8.26
CA THR A 186 -3.16 -27.24 -8.66
C THR A 186 -3.28 -27.90 -10.03
N ALA A 187 -2.30 -27.69 -10.89
CA ALA A 187 -2.17 -28.32 -12.18
C ALA A 187 -0.75 -28.86 -12.35
N TRP A 188 -0.58 -29.89 -13.19
CA TRP A 188 0.73 -30.46 -13.48
C TRP A 188 0.86 -30.87 -14.94
N GLY A 189 2.12 -31.02 -15.38
CA GLY A 189 2.45 -31.43 -16.74
C GLY A 189 3.88 -31.97 -16.87
N ASP A 190 4.17 -32.62 -17.99
CA ASP A 190 5.49 -33.15 -18.31
C ASP A 190 6.40 -32.07 -18.91
N THR A 191 5.82 -31.02 -19.49
CA THR A 191 6.55 -29.82 -19.95
C THR A 191 5.95 -28.54 -19.38
N SER A 192 6.69 -27.43 -19.52
CA SER A 192 6.23 -26.14 -19.04
C SER A 192 4.96 -25.68 -19.76
N GLU A 193 4.90 -25.86 -21.08
CA GLU A 193 3.74 -25.52 -21.90
C GLU A 193 2.52 -26.38 -21.57
N GLU A 194 2.72 -27.65 -21.24
CA GLU A 194 1.63 -28.53 -20.81
C GLU A 194 1.05 -28.12 -19.46
N SER A 195 1.91 -27.82 -18.48
CA SER A 195 1.47 -27.34 -17.16
C SER A 195 0.68 -26.03 -17.28
N GLU A 196 1.14 -25.10 -18.11
CA GLU A 196 0.44 -23.85 -18.41
C GLU A 196 -0.91 -24.11 -19.06
N ARG A 197 -0.96 -24.95 -20.10
CA ARG A 197 -2.20 -25.32 -20.79
C ARG A 197 -3.20 -25.98 -19.86
N ASN A 198 -2.75 -26.88 -18.98
CA ASN A 198 -3.60 -27.56 -18.01
C ASN A 198 -4.15 -26.56 -16.99
N SER A 199 -3.31 -25.66 -16.46
CA SER A 199 -3.73 -24.59 -15.54
C SER A 199 -4.83 -23.73 -16.16
N LEU A 200 -4.59 -23.20 -17.36
CA LEU A 200 -5.55 -22.34 -18.06
C LEU A 200 -6.83 -23.10 -18.39
N TRP A 201 -6.75 -24.35 -18.80
CA TRP A 201 -7.94 -25.16 -19.07
C TRP A 201 -8.81 -25.34 -17.82
N ILE A 202 -8.22 -25.59 -16.64
CA ILE A 202 -8.96 -25.70 -15.38
C ILE A 202 -9.66 -24.37 -15.07
N ILE A 203 -8.92 -23.26 -15.16
CA ILE A 203 -9.40 -21.90 -14.86
C ILE A 203 -10.57 -21.51 -15.79
N ASP A 204 -10.38 -21.68 -17.09
CA ASP A 204 -11.34 -21.29 -18.12
C ASP A 204 -12.59 -22.18 -18.05
N THR A 205 -12.43 -23.47 -17.77
CA THR A 205 -13.58 -24.39 -17.63
C THR A 205 -14.40 -24.05 -16.39
N ALA A 206 -13.76 -23.75 -15.25
CA ALA A 206 -14.46 -23.26 -14.06
C ALA A 206 -15.23 -21.96 -14.35
N ALA A 207 -14.55 -20.98 -14.97
CA ALA A 207 -15.13 -19.69 -15.29
C ALA A 207 -16.32 -19.82 -16.26
N ALA A 208 -16.20 -20.65 -17.30
CA ALA A 208 -17.27 -20.92 -18.25
C ALA A 208 -18.48 -21.56 -17.57
N TYR A 209 -18.26 -22.53 -16.69
CA TYR A 209 -19.35 -23.19 -15.97
C TYR A 209 -20.11 -22.20 -15.07
N LEU A 210 -19.40 -21.37 -14.30
CA LEU A 210 -20.00 -20.33 -13.46
C LEU A 210 -20.80 -19.31 -14.28
N ALA A 211 -20.30 -18.93 -15.46
CA ALA A 211 -20.99 -17.99 -16.35
C ALA A 211 -22.26 -18.60 -17.00
N GLU A 212 -22.24 -19.88 -17.34
CA GLU A 212 -23.36 -20.56 -17.99
C GLU A 212 -24.45 -21.02 -17.01
N HIS A 213 -24.07 -21.45 -15.81
CA HIS A 213 -24.97 -22.09 -14.84
C HIS A 213 -25.27 -21.23 -13.61
N GLY A 214 -24.56 -20.11 -13.43
CA GLY A 214 -24.74 -19.23 -12.29
C GLY A 214 -26.07 -18.48 -12.29
N ALA A 215 -26.65 -18.28 -11.11
CA ALA A 215 -27.77 -17.38 -10.90
C ALA A 215 -27.41 -15.95 -11.29
N SER A 216 -28.39 -15.21 -11.84
CA SER A 216 -28.19 -13.81 -12.29
C SER A 216 -28.01 -12.81 -11.14
N GLU A 217 -28.51 -13.13 -9.95
CA GLU A 217 -28.42 -12.29 -8.75
C GLU A 217 -27.89 -13.09 -7.57
N PRO A 218 -26.59 -13.48 -7.59
CA PRO A 218 -26.02 -14.37 -6.58
C PRO A 218 -26.07 -13.77 -5.16
N PHE A 219 -25.99 -12.45 -5.05
CA PHE A 219 -26.08 -11.72 -3.78
C PHE A 219 -27.50 -11.35 -3.35
N GLY A 220 -28.54 -11.80 -4.07
CA GLY A 220 -29.93 -11.46 -3.80
C GLY A 220 -30.37 -10.11 -4.39
N ALA A 221 -31.52 -9.62 -3.94
CA ALA A 221 -32.10 -8.40 -4.48
C ALA A 221 -31.30 -7.16 -4.04
N VAL A 222 -31.48 -6.05 -4.77
CA VAL A 222 -30.99 -4.74 -4.33
C VAL A 222 -31.79 -4.29 -3.10
N VAL A 223 -31.07 -3.86 -2.06
CA VAL A 223 -31.66 -3.31 -0.83
C VAL A 223 -31.99 -1.84 -1.06
N PRO A 224 -33.26 -1.41 -0.93
CA PRO A 224 -33.62 0.00 -1.10
C PRO A 224 -32.86 0.92 -0.15
N GLY A 225 -32.23 1.95 -0.69
CA GLY A 225 -31.39 2.92 0.02
C GLY A 225 -29.91 2.53 0.09
N TYR A 226 -29.48 1.38 -0.43
CA TYR A 226 -28.08 0.93 -0.47
C TYR A 226 -27.48 1.04 -1.88
N GLU A 227 -28.25 1.57 -2.83
CA GLU A 227 -27.79 1.80 -4.19
C GLU A 227 -26.56 2.73 -4.21
N PRO A 228 -25.66 2.56 -5.20
CA PRO A 228 -24.53 3.46 -5.37
C PRO A 228 -24.98 4.91 -5.52
N LEU A 229 -24.38 5.81 -4.75
CA LEU A 229 -24.55 7.25 -4.97
C LEU A 229 -23.95 7.64 -6.33
N GLU A 230 -24.40 8.78 -6.87
CA GLU A 230 -23.77 9.38 -8.05
C GLU A 230 -22.28 9.61 -7.81
N ALA A 231 -21.47 9.43 -8.85
CA ALA A 231 -20.01 9.34 -8.71
C ALA A 231 -19.37 10.55 -7.98
N SER A 232 -19.89 11.77 -8.21
CA SER A 232 -19.41 12.98 -7.53
C SER A 232 -19.80 13.02 -6.05
N GLU A 233 -21.05 12.66 -5.72
CA GLU A 233 -21.55 12.60 -4.34
C GLU A 233 -20.83 11.51 -3.55
N ARG A 234 -20.59 10.38 -4.21
CA ARG A 234 -19.82 9.25 -3.69
C ARG A 234 -18.39 9.64 -3.32
N ARG A 235 -17.63 10.24 -4.25
CA ARG A 235 -16.27 10.71 -3.96
C ARG A 235 -16.23 11.77 -2.86
N ALA A 236 -17.19 12.69 -2.85
CA ALA A 236 -17.28 13.70 -1.80
C ALA A 236 -17.55 13.09 -0.41
N LYS A 237 -18.49 12.13 -0.32
CA LYS A 237 -18.77 11.41 0.92
C LYS A 237 -17.59 10.55 1.35
N ALA A 238 -16.90 9.90 0.40
CA ALA A 238 -15.69 9.14 0.69
C ALA A 238 -14.57 10.01 1.27
N ALA A 239 -14.30 11.18 0.66
CA ALA A 239 -13.29 12.12 1.14
C ALA A 239 -13.63 12.65 2.55
N ALA A 240 -14.92 12.87 2.84
CA ALA A 240 -15.37 13.32 4.15
C ALA A 240 -15.27 12.26 5.25
N LEU A 241 -15.47 10.98 4.92
CA LEU A 241 -15.40 9.86 5.88
C LEU A 241 -13.99 9.32 6.10
N ALA A 242 -13.14 9.38 5.08
CA ALA A 242 -11.82 8.76 5.08
C ALA A 242 -10.93 9.14 6.28
N PRO A 243 -10.84 10.41 6.75
CA PRO A 243 -10.03 10.75 7.92
C PRO A 243 -10.47 10.01 9.18
N THR A 244 -11.77 9.96 9.46
CA THR A 244 -12.33 9.20 10.59
C THR A 244 -12.05 7.71 10.42
N ILE A 245 -12.34 7.14 9.24
CA ILE A 245 -12.14 5.71 8.98
C ILE A 245 -10.66 5.33 9.16
N ARG A 246 -9.74 6.17 8.70
CA ARG A 246 -8.29 5.97 8.90
C ARG A 246 -7.92 6.05 10.38
N GLY A 247 -8.48 7.00 11.13
CA GLY A 247 -8.28 7.09 12.59
C GLY A 247 -8.67 5.79 13.29
N LEU A 248 -9.85 5.24 12.95
CA LEU A 248 -10.32 3.95 13.49
C LEU A 248 -9.40 2.79 13.09
N ALA A 249 -8.97 2.72 11.82
CA ALA A 249 -8.05 1.70 11.34
C ALA A 249 -6.62 1.83 11.91
N SER A 250 -6.30 2.98 12.51
CA SER A 250 -4.96 3.34 13.00
C SER A 250 -4.84 3.39 14.53
N HIS A 251 -5.86 2.97 15.27
CA HIS A 251 -5.89 3.06 16.73
C HIS A 251 -4.73 2.30 17.40
N ASP A 252 -4.41 1.09 16.92
CA ASP A 252 -3.29 0.30 17.47
C ASP A 252 -1.94 0.67 16.86
N ARG A 253 -1.93 1.15 15.61
CA ARG A 253 -0.74 1.61 14.89
C ARG A 253 -1.11 2.46 13.67
N PRO A 254 -0.31 3.48 13.30
CA PRO A 254 -0.57 4.26 12.09
C PRO A 254 -0.62 3.41 10.82
N MET A 255 -1.64 3.64 9.98
CA MET A 255 -1.82 2.98 8.69
C MET A 255 -2.00 4.00 7.55
N VAL A 256 -1.77 3.54 6.32
CA VAL A 256 -2.10 4.25 5.07
C VAL A 256 -3.30 3.57 4.44
N GLY A 257 -4.17 4.36 3.80
CA GLY A 257 -5.40 3.91 3.17
C GLY A 257 -5.35 3.79 1.65
N HIS A 258 -6.31 3.05 1.11
CA HIS A 258 -6.69 3.01 -0.29
C HIS A 258 -8.22 3.02 -0.39
N PHE A 259 -8.76 3.73 -1.37
CA PHE A 259 -10.20 3.78 -1.65
C PHE A 259 -10.46 3.25 -3.05
N THR A 260 -11.48 2.38 -3.17
CA THR A 260 -12.03 1.95 -4.45
C THR A 260 -13.56 2.00 -4.41
N ASP A 261 -14.13 2.43 -5.52
CA ASP A 261 -15.56 2.42 -5.82
C ASP A 261 -15.86 1.63 -7.08
N ASP A 262 -15.09 0.56 -7.34
CA ASP A 262 -15.31 -0.35 -8.47
C ASP A 262 -16.72 -0.96 -8.46
N ASP A 263 -17.27 -1.21 -9.65
CA ASP A 263 -18.64 -1.71 -9.83
C ASP A 263 -18.89 -3.03 -9.09
N VAL A 264 -17.89 -3.92 -9.00
CA VAL A 264 -17.98 -5.19 -8.27
C VAL A 264 -18.22 -4.94 -6.78
N VAL A 265 -17.55 -3.94 -6.20
CA VAL A 265 -17.71 -3.54 -4.79
C VAL A 265 -19.07 -2.88 -4.60
N LEU A 266 -19.41 -1.90 -5.44
CA LEU A 266 -20.67 -1.17 -5.35
C LEU A 266 -21.89 -2.09 -5.49
N GLU A 267 -21.83 -3.06 -6.39
CA GLU A 267 -22.88 -4.07 -6.51
C GLU A 267 -22.99 -4.88 -5.22
N PHE A 268 -21.90 -5.45 -4.71
CA PHE A 268 -21.93 -6.24 -3.46
C PHE A 268 -22.51 -5.45 -2.29
N LEU A 269 -22.13 -4.18 -2.15
CA LEU A 269 -22.61 -3.29 -1.09
C LEU A 269 -24.11 -2.99 -1.16
N SER A 270 -24.74 -3.15 -2.32
CA SER A 270 -26.15 -2.84 -2.54
C SER A 270 -27.11 -4.01 -2.30
N ARG A 271 -26.60 -5.18 -1.89
CA ARG A 271 -27.33 -6.46 -1.99
C ARG A 271 -27.70 -7.05 -0.64
N GLU A 272 -28.78 -7.84 -0.59
CA GLU A 272 -29.31 -8.47 0.63
C GLU A 272 -28.28 -9.35 1.35
N LYS A 273 -27.38 -10.00 0.61
CA LYS A 273 -26.36 -10.88 1.19
C LYS A 273 -25.10 -10.16 1.68
N LEU A 274 -25.02 -8.82 1.64
CA LEU A 274 -23.87 -8.06 2.15
C LEU A 274 -23.51 -8.47 3.58
N ALA A 275 -24.44 -8.33 4.53
CA ALA A 275 -24.18 -8.59 5.95
C ALA A 275 -23.80 -10.06 6.26
N PRO A 276 -24.54 -11.09 5.79
CA PRO A 276 -24.16 -12.48 6.07
C PRO A 276 -22.82 -12.86 5.42
N LEU A 277 -22.54 -12.44 4.18
CA LEU A 277 -21.28 -12.79 3.51
C LEU A 277 -20.08 -12.04 4.09
N ALA A 278 -20.24 -10.75 4.42
CA ALA A 278 -19.19 -9.99 5.11
C ALA A 278 -18.85 -10.60 6.48
N THR A 279 -19.83 -11.17 7.19
CA THR A 279 -19.60 -11.85 8.48
C THR A 279 -18.76 -13.11 8.32
N LEU A 280 -18.98 -13.88 7.24
CA LEU A 280 -18.21 -15.08 6.93
C LEU A 280 -16.75 -14.76 6.58
N GLY A 281 -16.50 -13.57 6.03
CA GLY A 281 -15.16 -13.11 5.71
C GLY A 281 -14.59 -13.70 4.43
N THR A 282 -13.28 -13.59 4.26
CA THR A 282 -12.59 -13.92 3.00
C THR A 282 -12.37 -15.42 2.79
N SER A 283 -12.04 -15.80 1.55
CA SER A 283 -12.27 -17.15 1.03
C SER A 283 -11.08 -18.10 1.10
N CYS A 284 -9.85 -17.59 1.16
CA CYS A 284 -8.65 -18.43 1.17
C CYS A 284 -7.56 -17.91 2.13
N PRO A 285 -6.56 -18.76 2.46
CA PRO A 285 -5.40 -18.43 3.32
C PRO A 285 -4.74 -17.09 3.10
N ASP A 286 -4.46 -16.77 1.84
CA ASP A 286 -3.74 -15.54 1.49
C ASP A 286 -4.57 -14.28 1.72
N HIS A 287 -5.90 -14.39 1.69
CA HIS A 287 -6.79 -13.24 1.82
C HIS A 287 -6.81 -12.71 3.24
N PHE A 288 -7.01 -13.55 4.26
CA PHE A 288 -7.18 -13.06 5.64
C PHE A 288 -5.86 -12.57 6.27
N LEU A 289 -4.70 -13.03 5.78
CA LEU A 289 -3.40 -12.45 6.17
C LEU A 289 -3.28 -10.96 5.77
N ARG A 290 -4.05 -10.53 4.77
CA ARG A 290 -4.04 -9.14 4.25
C ARG A 290 -5.27 -8.34 4.63
N THR A 291 -6.42 -9.00 4.78
CA THR A 291 -7.74 -8.37 4.95
C THR A 291 -8.32 -8.54 6.35
N LYS A 292 -7.64 -9.29 7.23
CA LYS A 292 -8.19 -9.86 8.46
C LYS A 292 -9.36 -10.81 8.21
N VAL A 293 -9.90 -11.36 9.29
CA VAL A 293 -10.96 -12.37 9.27
C VAL A 293 -12.25 -11.85 8.63
N LYS A 294 -12.64 -10.60 8.91
CA LYS A 294 -13.85 -9.96 8.37
C LYS A 294 -13.68 -8.44 8.25
N PRO A 295 -14.37 -7.76 7.32
CA PRO A 295 -14.41 -6.31 7.24
C PRO A 295 -15.26 -5.68 8.36
N LEU A 296 -15.12 -4.37 8.55
CA LEU A 296 -16.13 -3.55 9.23
C LEU A 296 -17.12 -3.05 8.17
N VAL A 297 -18.43 -3.13 8.44
CA VAL A 297 -19.48 -2.71 7.48
C VAL A 297 -20.32 -1.62 8.11
N LEU A 298 -20.41 -0.46 7.46
CA LEU A 298 -21.39 0.56 7.84
C LEU A 298 -22.79 0.05 7.53
N ASP A 299 -23.64 -0.03 8.54
CA ASP A 299 -25.00 -0.56 8.46
C ASP A 299 -26.07 0.52 8.34
N LEU A 300 -25.78 1.55 7.55
CA LEU A 300 -26.69 2.67 7.26
C LEU A 300 -26.96 2.78 5.75
N PRO A 301 -28.12 3.34 5.34
CA PRO A 301 -28.39 3.63 3.94
C PRO A 301 -27.42 4.70 3.40
N ALA A 302 -27.23 4.68 2.08
CA ALA A 302 -26.40 5.64 1.33
C ALA A 302 -26.77 7.11 1.60
N SER A 303 -28.05 7.37 1.90
CA SER A 303 -28.59 8.70 2.21
C SER A 303 -28.26 9.24 3.61
N ALA A 304 -27.72 8.41 4.51
CA ALA A 304 -27.31 8.86 5.84
C ALA A 304 -26.27 9.98 5.75
N SER A 305 -26.34 10.97 6.64
CA SER A 305 -25.40 12.08 6.63
C SER A 305 -23.97 11.61 6.96
N VAL A 306 -22.98 12.45 6.66
CA VAL A 306 -21.58 12.19 7.03
C VAL A 306 -21.46 12.05 8.54
N GLU A 307 -22.12 12.91 9.30
CA GLU A 307 -22.11 12.92 10.76
C GLU A 307 -22.75 11.65 11.35
N GLU A 308 -23.89 11.21 10.80
CA GLU A 308 -24.54 9.96 11.20
C GLU A 308 -23.65 8.74 10.93
N SER A 309 -23.00 8.74 9.77
CA SER A 309 -22.07 7.68 9.37
C SER A 309 -20.82 7.64 10.28
N ILE A 310 -20.25 8.80 10.61
CA ILE A 310 -19.10 8.90 11.54
C ILE A 310 -19.48 8.39 12.93
N ALA A 311 -20.62 8.81 13.46
CA ALA A 311 -21.08 8.36 14.77
C ALA A 311 -21.25 6.84 14.80
N ARG A 312 -21.90 6.28 13.77
CA ARG A 312 -22.14 4.85 13.67
C ARG A 312 -20.86 4.04 13.46
N LEU A 313 -19.91 4.54 12.66
CA LEU A 313 -18.60 3.90 12.45
C LEU A 313 -17.81 3.76 13.76
N LYS A 314 -17.86 4.76 14.64
CA LYS A 314 -17.21 4.70 15.96
C LYS A 314 -17.80 3.59 16.83
N GLU A 315 -19.12 3.48 16.89
CA GLU A 315 -19.80 2.39 17.62
C GLU A 315 -19.48 1.00 17.04
N LEU A 316 -19.51 0.88 15.72
CA LEU A 316 -19.19 -0.36 15.02
C LEU A 316 -17.72 -0.77 15.20
N HIS A 317 -16.81 0.19 15.32
CA HIS A 317 -15.40 -0.07 15.57
C HIS A 317 -15.16 -0.64 16.97
N GLU A 318 -15.83 -0.11 18.00
CA GLU A 318 -15.78 -0.68 19.34
C GLU A 318 -16.26 -2.13 19.35
N GLN A 319 -17.39 -2.40 18.68
CA GLN A 319 -17.91 -3.76 18.52
C GLN A 319 -16.95 -4.66 17.74
N TYR A 320 -16.39 -4.18 16.63
CA TYR A 320 -15.43 -4.92 15.81
C TYR A 320 -14.21 -5.34 16.63
N ARG A 321 -13.66 -4.43 17.45
CA ARG A 321 -12.52 -4.72 18.32
C ARG A 321 -12.86 -5.75 19.38
N ALA A 322 -14.06 -5.66 19.97
CA ALA A 322 -14.55 -6.64 20.94
C ALA A 322 -14.73 -8.03 20.32
N ASP A 323 -15.33 -8.09 19.13
CA ASP A 323 -15.50 -9.33 18.35
C ASP A 323 -14.14 -9.96 18.00
N TYR A 324 -13.19 -9.16 17.53
CA TYR A 324 -11.87 -9.64 17.14
C TYR A 324 -11.09 -10.14 18.37
N ARG A 325 -11.24 -9.49 19.53
CA ARG A 325 -10.68 -9.98 20.79
C ARG A 325 -11.33 -11.31 21.21
N ALA A 326 -12.65 -11.42 21.12
CA ALA A 326 -13.36 -12.65 21.46
C ALA A 326 -12.96 -13.82 20.53
N TYR A 327 -12.79 -13.55 19.23
CA TYR A 327 -12.25 -14.49 18.26
C TYR A 327 -10.85 -14.96 18.66
N TYR A 328 -9.94 -14.03 19.01
CA TYR A 328 -8.61 -14.40 19.49
C TYR A 328 -8.68 -15.26 20.75
N ASP A 329 -9.46 -14.86 21.76
CA ASP A 329 -9.57 -15.56 23.04
C ASP A 329 -10.19 -16.96 22.92
N ALA A 330 -11.06 -17.17 21.93
CA ALA A 330 -11.69 -18.47 21.68
C ALA A 330 -10.72 -19.53 21.13
N TYR A 331 -9.68 -19.11 20.39
CA TYR A 331 -8.80 -20.03 19.65
C TYR A 331 -7.33 -19.96 20.08
N ALA A 332 -6.91 -18.91 20.79
CA ALA A 332 -5.55 -18.78 21.28
C ALA A 332 -5.21 -19.89 22.29
N THR A 333 -3.96 -20.35 22.21
CA THR A 333 -3.35 -21.29 23.14
C THR A 333 -2.18 -20.62 23.85
N ASP A 334 -1.59 -21.28 24.84
CA ASP A 334 -0.38 -20.80 25.52
C ASP A 334 0.81 -20.60 24.58
N ALA A 335 0.79 -21.24 23.40
CA ALA A 335 1.83 -21.11 22.38
C ALA A 335 1.54 -20.03 21.31
N SER A 336 0.34 -19.42 21.33
CA SER A 336 -0.06 -18.43 20.32
C SER A 336 0.67 -17.09 20.49
N PRO A 337 1.13 -16.45 19.39
CA PRO A 337 1.65 -15.08 19.43
C PRO A 337 0.61 -14.08 19.93
N ALA A 338 1.06 -12.96 20.50
CA ALA A 338 0.17 -11.90 20.95
C ALA A 338 -0.71 -11.34 19.81
N ILE A 339 -1.92 -10.89 20.17
CA ILE A 339 -2.88 -10.30 19.23
C ILE A 339 -2.25 -9.17 18.39
N ARG A 340 -2.41 -9.22 17.07
CA ARG A 340 -1.74 -8.32 16.10
C ARG A 340 -2.51 -7.00 15.85
N GLY A 341 -3.08 -6.46 16.92
CA GLY A 341 -4.05 -5.34 16.89
C GLY A 341 -5.44 -5.81 16.46
N ALA A 342 -6.47 -5.09 16.89
CA ALA A 342 -7.88 -5.42 16.71
C ALA A 342 -8.60 -4.51 15.70
N ASP A 343 -7.90 -3.56 15.05
CA ASP A 343 -8.50 -2.65 14.07
C ASP A 343 -8.81 -3.30 12.71
N PRO A 344 -9.84 -2.83 11.97
CA PRO A 344 -10.19 -3.38 10.67
C PRO A 344 -9.15 -3.03 9.60
N ALA A 345 -8.87 -3.99 8.71
CA ALA A 345 -8.08 -3.73 7.50
C ALA A 345 -8.96 -3.33 6.29
N ILE A 346 -10.25 -3.72 6.31
CA ILE A 346 -11.24 -3.42 5.27
C ILE A 346 -12.46 -2.77 5.92
N VAL A 347 -12.93 -1.66 5.35
CA VAL A 347 -14.15 -0.97 5.75
C VAL A 347 -15.06 -0.78 4.53
N LEU A 348 -16.29 -1.26 4.64
CA LEU A 348 -17.29 -1.28 3.60
C LEU A 348 -18.39 -0.25 3.90
N VAL A 349 -18.68 0.63 2.94
CA VAL A 349 -19.62 1.74 3.12
C VAL A 349 -20.67 1.72 2.00
N PRO A 350 -21.92 1.25 2.27
CA PRO A 350 -22.99 1.23 1.29
C PRO A 350 -23.22 2.57 0.59
N GLY A 351 -23.47 2.51 -0.71
CA GLY A 351 -23.56 3.69 -1.58
C GLY A 351 -22.23 4.39 -1.88
N VAL A 352 -21.13 4.05 -1.19
CA VAL A 352 -19.86 4.77 -1.27
C VAL A 352 -18.70 3.95 -1.83
N GLY A 353 -18.44 2.75 -1.31
CA GLY A 353 -17.33 1.92 -1.75
C GLY A 353 -16.56 1.28 -0.58
N MET A 354 -15.30 0.94 -0.83
CA MET A 354 -14.43 0.23 0.09
C MET A 354 -13.17 1.02 0.42
N PHE A 355 -12.82 1.03 1.70
CA PHE A 355 -11.54 1.51 2.21
C PHE A 355 -10.71 0.34 2.70
N SER A 356 -9.44 0.30 2.32
CA SER A 356 -8.49 -0.72 2.76
C SER A 356 -7.24 -0.09 3.35
N PHE A 357 -6.62 -0.74 4.33
CA PHE A 357 -5.53 -0.17 5.12
C PHE A 357 -4.32 -1.11 5.23
N GLY A 358 -3.13 -0.52 5.29
CA GLY A 358 -1.88 -1.25 5.45
C GLY A 358 -0.73 -0.37 5.91
N ALA A 359 0.41 -0.99 6.21
CA ALA A 359 1.62 -0.30 6.69
C ALA A 359 2.25 0.63 5.62
N ASN A 360 1.83 0.50 4.37
CA ASN A 360 2.11 1.42 3.28
C ASN A 360 1.00 1.33 2.24
N LYS A 361 0.96 2.28 1.29
CA LYS A 361 -0.08 2.34 0.26
C LYS A 361 -0.15 1.09 -0.62
N GLN A 362 0.98 0.50 -1.01
CA GLN A 362 0.98 -0.74 -1.79
C GLN A 362 0.24 -1.86 -1.03
N THR A 363 0.57 -2.07 0.26
CA THR A 363 -0.11 -3.08 1.08
C THR A 363 -1.59 -2.76 1.31
N ALA A 364 -1.96 -1.48 1.43
CA ALA A 364 -3.35 -1.05 1.54
C ALA A 364 -4.13 -1.34 0.25
N ARG A 365 -3.58 -0.99 -0.92
CA ARG A 365 -4.17 -1.29 -2.23
C ARG A 365 -4.32 -2.80 -2.43
N VAL A 366 -3.26 -3.56 -2.17
CA VAL A 366 -3.25 -5.02 -2.29
C VAL A 366 -4.31 -5.65 -1.38
N ALA A 367 -4.48 -5.17 -0.15
CA ALA A 367 -5.57 -5.63 0.72
C ALA A 367 -6.96 -5.38 0.11
N GLY A 368 -7.15 -4.22 -0.55
CA GLY A 368 -8.37 -3.92 -1.31
C GLY A 368 -8.58 -4.87 -2.49
N GLU A 369 -7.54 -5.11 -3.29
CA GLU A 369 -7.58 -6.06 -4.43
C GLU A 369 -7.95 -7.47 -3.95
N PHE A 370 -7.32 -7.96 -2.89
CA PHE A 370 -7.66 -9.25 -2.29
C PHE A 370 -9.12 -9.31 -1.81
N TYR A 371 -9.69 -8.22 -1.32
CA TYR A 371 -11.09 -8.19 -0.95
C TYR A 371 -12.03 -8.13 -2.16
N VAL A 372 -11.63 -7.50 -3.27
CA VAL A 372 -12.34 -7.60 -4.56
C VAL A 372 -12.36 -9.05 -5.05
N ASN A 373 -11.23 -9.76 -4.97
CA ASN A 373 -11.17 -11.20 -5.26
C ASN A 373 -12.13 -11.99 -4.36
N ALA A 374 -12.15 -11.69 -3.05
CA ALA A 374 -13.10 -12.33 -2.13
C ALA A 374 -14.56 -12.10 -2.53
N ILE A 375 -14.93 -10.89 -2.97
CA ILE A 375 -16.27 -10.60 -3.51
C ILE A 375 -16.54 -11.45 -4.76
N ASN A 376 -15.61 -11.56 -5.70
CA ASN A 376 -15.79 -12.38 -6.90
C ASN A 376 -15.94 -13.87 -6.57
N VAL A 377 -15.19 -14.36 -5.58
CA VAL A 377 -15.29 -15.74 -5.10
C VAL A 377 -16.65 -15.98 -4.45
N MET A 378 -17.09 -15.10 -3.55
CA MET A 378 -18.43 -15.17 -2.95
C MET A 378 -19.50 -15.16 -4.04
N ARG A 379 -19.35 -14.30 -5.06
CA ARG A 379 -20.27 -14.24 -6.21
C ARG A 379 -20.34 -15.57 -6.95
N GLY A 380 -19.19 -16.16 -7.26
CA GLY A 380 -19.11 -17.43 -7.96
C GLY A 380 -19.70 -18.58 -7.15
N ALA A 381 -19.37 -18.67 -5.87
CA ALA A 381 -19.92 -19.72 -5.00
C ALA A 381 -21.44 -19.58 -4.83
N GLU A 382 -21.92 -18.36 -4.57
CA GLU A 382 -23.36 -18.06 -4.41
C GLU A 382 -24.17 -18.14 -5.70
N SER A 383 -23.53 -18.16 -6.87
CA SER A 383 -24.25 -18.28 -8.15
C SER A 383 -24.62 -19.72 -8.46
N VAL A 384 -23.83 -20.70 -8.04
CA VAL A 384 -24.07 -22.13 -8.30
C VAL A 384 -24.43 -22.91 -7.04
N SER A 385 -24.17 -22.37 -5.85
CA SER A 385 -24.35 -23.03 -4.55
C SER A 385 -24.42 -21.99 -3.41
N THR A 386 -23.82 -22.29 -2.26
CA THR A 386 -23.66 -21.42 -1.09
C THR A 386 -22.17 -21.33 -0.73
N TYR A 387 -21.70 -20.12 -0.50
CA TYR A 387 -20.37 -19.79 -0.02
C TYR A 387 -20.17 -20.32 1.40
N SER A 388 -19.17 -21.17 1.55
CA SER A 388 -18.78 -21.87 2.76
C SER A 388 -17.26 -21.82 2.88
N PRO A 389 -16.68 -20.74 3.44
CA PRO A 389 -15.24 -20.66 3.66
C PRO A 389 -14.81 -21.60 4.78
N ILE A 390 -13.50 -21.71 4.99
CA ILE A 390 -12.93 -22.49 6.10
C ILE A 390 -13.42 -21.99 7.46
N SER A 391 -13.36 -22.85 8.48
CA SER A 391 -13.82 -22.51 9.83
C SER A 391 -12.94 -21.43 10.49
N ASP A 392 -13.49 -20.70 11.46
CA ASP A 392 -12.73 -19.67 12.19
C ASP A 392 -11.51 -20.23 12.95
N ALA A 393 -11.57 -21.49 13.41
CA ALA A 393 -10.42 -22.16 14.01
C ALA A 393 -9.26 -22.32 13.02
N GLU A 394 -9.57 -22.64 11.76
CA GLU A 394 -8.58 -22.77 10.67
C GLU A 394 -8.04 -21.39 10.26
N LYS A 395 -8.90 -20.37 10.18
CA LYS A 395 -8.47 -18.98 9.96
C LYS A 395 -7.48 -18.54 11.04
N PHE A 396 -7.77 -18.84 12.31
CA PHE A 396 -6.91 -18.49 13.43
C PHE A 396 -5.55 -19.20 13.35
N ALA A 397 -5.57 -20.50 13.06
CA ALA A 397 -4.35 -21.32 12.94
C ALA A 397 -3.39 -20.79 11.87
N ILE A 398 -3.91 -20.17 10.80
CA ILE A 398 -3.10 -19.59 9.73
C ILE A 398 -2.71 -18.14 10.04
N GLU A 399 -3.64 -17.32 10.56
CA GLU A 399 -3.34 -15.93 10.93
C GLU A 399 -2.25 -15.84 12.00
N TYR A 400 -2.30 -16.69 13.03
CA TYR A 400 -1.35 -16.72 14.15
C TYR A 400 -0.25 -17.76 13.99
N TRP A 401 0.00 -18.18 12.77
CA TRP A 401 1.01 -19.18 12.48
C TRP A 401 2.42 -18.71 12.82
N ALA A 402 3.21 -19.59 13.46
CA ALA A 402 4.58 -19.30 13.89
C ALA A 402 5.52 -18.93 12.73
N LEU A 403 5.28 -19.46 11.53
CA LEU A 403 6.08 -19.11 10.36
C LEU A 403 5.84 -17.69 9.89
N GLU A 404 4.58 -17.26 9.89
CA GLU A 404 4.24 -15.89 9.53
C GLU A 404 4.80 -14.92 10.57
N GLU A 405 4.75 -15.30 11.85
CA GLU A 405 5.42 -14.56 12.93
C GLU A 405 6.93 -14.42 12.71
N ALA A 406 7.60 -15.51 12.32
CA ALA A 406 9.03 -15.47 12.02
C ALA A 406 9.37 -14.57 10.82
N LYS A 407 8.49 -14.48 9.81
CA LYS A 407 8.66 -13.53 8.69
C LYS A 407 8.55 -12.08 9.18
N LEU A 408 7.52 -11.77 9.98
CA LEU A 408 7.30 -10.43 10.52
C LEU A 408 8.48 -9.96 11.38
N GLN A 409 9.04 -10.85 12.22
CA GLN A 409 10.20 -10.54 13.07
C GLN A 409 11.49 -10.28 12.29
N ARG A 410 11.62 -10.81 11.06
CA ARG A 410 12.78 -10.59 10.18
C ARG A 410 12.67 -9.32 9.34
N MET A 411 11.53 -8.65 9.33
CA MET A 411 11.35 -7.42 8.55
C MET A 411 12.29 -6.32 9.06
N PRO A 412 12.87 -5.51 8.16
CA PRO A 412 13.68 -4.36 8.58
C PRO A 412 12.82 -3.37 9.36
N LYS A 413 13.45 -2.66 10.30
CA LYS A 413 12.78 -1.57 11.03
C LYS A 413 12.18 -0.57 10.03
N PRO A 414 10.93 -0.12 10.22
CA PRO A 414 10.33 0.89 9.35
C PRO A 414 11.19 2.15 9.27
N LYS A 415 11.19 2.78 8.10
CA LYS A 415 11.83 4.08 7.91
C LYS A 415 11.12 5.16 8.75
N PRO A 416 11.79 6.28 9.09
CA PRO A 416 11.26 7.27 10.04
C PRO A 416 9.90 7.89 9.65
N HIS A 417 9.62 7.98 8.36
CA HIS A 417 8.37 8.54 7.82
C HIS A 417 7.50 7.48 7.13
N ALA A 418 7.78 6.20 7.34
CA ALA A 418 6.86 5.14 6.97
C ALA A 418 5.48 5.44 7.59
N THR A 419 4.40 5.14 6.85
CA THR A 419 3.00 5.43 7.22
C THR A 419 2.57 6.91 7.25
N ARG A 420 3.49 7.86 6.99
CA ARG A 420 3.16 9.28 6.93
C ARG A 420 2.70 9.68 5.53
N ILE A 421 1.71 10.55 5.46
CA ILE A 421 1.16 11.13 4.23
C ILE A 421 1.50 12.63 4.21
N ALA A 422 2.28 13.06 3.23
CA ALA A 422 2.81 14.41 3.15
C ALA A 422 2.31 15.18 1.93
N LEU A 423 1.60 16.30 2.14
CA LEU A 423 1.26 17.24 1.08
C LEU A 423 2.25 18.39 1.05
N VAL A 424 2.88 18.63 -0.10
CA VAL A 424 3.86 19.69 -0.28
C VAL A 424 3.37 20.63 -1.39
N THR A 425 3.13 21.90 -1.06
CA THR A 425 2.68 22.90 -2.04
C THR A 425 3.85 23.50 -2.82
N GLY A 426 3.65 23.82 -4.11
CA GLY A 426 4.73 24.28 -4.99
C GLY A 426 5.83 23.24 -5.18
N ALA A 427 5.45 21.95 -5.21
CA ALA A 427 6.37 20.82 -5.16
C ALA A 427 6.77 20.27 -6.54
N ALA A 428 6.32 20.86 -7.64
CA ALA A 428 6.77 20.43 -8.96
C ALA A 428 8.24 20.81 -9.25
N SER A 429 8.85 21.69 -8.45
CA SER A 429 10.24 22.13 -8.63
C SER A 429 10.91 22.58 -7.31
N GLY A 430 12.22 22.88 -7.40
CA GLY A 430 12.96 23.56 -6.34
C GLY A 430 12.93 22.90 -4.97
N ILE A 431 12.73 23.72 -3.93
CA ILE A 431 12.72 23.29 -2.52
C ILE A 431 11.59 22.28 -2.27
N GLY A 432 10.39 22.54 -2.78
CA GLY A 432 9.24 21.65 -2.62
C GLY A 432 9.50 20.25 -3.18
N LYS A 433 10.03 20.16 -4.40
CA LYS A 433 10.39 18.88 -5.01
C LYS A 433 11.45 18.14 -4.18
N ALA A 434 12.50 18.82 -3.73
CA ALA A 434 13.54 18.20 -2.90
C ALA A 434 13.01 17.69 -1.56
N ILE A 435 12.07 18.42 -0.93
CA ILE A 435 11.38 18.00 0.29
C ILE A 435 10.55 16.73 0.02
N ALA A 436 9.73 16.73 -1.03
CA ALA A 436 8.89 15.59 -1.38
C ALA A 436 9.72 14.34 -1.73
N THR A 437 10.77 14.48 -2.56
CA THR A 437 11.68 13.38 -2.89
C THR A 437 12.33 12.81 -1.63
N ARG A 438 12.75 13.66 -0.68
CA ARG A 438 13.37 13.20 0.55
C ARG A 438 12.37 12.50 1.48
N LEU A 439 11.15 13.03 1.63
CA LEU A 439 10.10 12.39 2.43
C LEU A 439 9.73 11.00 1.89
N ALA A 440 9.60 10.85 0.57
CA ALA A 440 9.38 9.56 -0.06
C ALA A 440 10.55 8.59 0.17
N ALA A 441 11.79 9.07 0.10
CA ALA A 441 12.97 8.26 0.41
C ALA A 441 12.98 7.76 1.87
N GLU A 442 12.38 8.49 2.80
CA GLU A 442 12.19 8.12 4.21
C GLU A 442 10.87 7.36 4.47
N GLY A 443 10.13 6.98 3.42
CA GLY A 443 8.97 6.07 3.48
C GLY A 443 7.59 6.73 3.48
N ALA A 444 7.50 8.05 3.35
CA ALA A 444 6.21 8.73 3.26
C ALA A 444 5.52 8.51 1.91
N CYS A 445 4.19 8.50 1.90
CA CYS A 445 3.41 8.79 0.71
C CYS A 445 3.39 10.31 0.49
N VAL A 446 3.63 10.79 -0.73
CA VAL A 446 3.77 12.22 -1.01
C VAL A 446 2.78 12.73 -2.05
N VAL A 447 2.18 13.88 -1.76
CA VAL A 447 1.27 14.60 -2.65
C VAL A 447 2.00 15.84 -3.15
N ILE A 448 2.29 15.85 -4.44
CA ILE A 448 2.89 16.97 -5.16
C ILE A 448 1.77 17.92 -5.54
N ALA A 449 1.55 18.96 -4.75
CA ALA A 449 0.54 19.98 -5.02
C ALA A 449 1.18 21.17 -5.74
N ASP A 450 0.74 21.46 -6.95
CA ASP A 450 1.25 22.58 -7.75
C ASP A 450 0.14 23.24 -8.58
N LEU A 451 0.35 24.48 -9.04
CA LEU A 451 -0.63 25.18 -9.87
C LEU A 451 -0.80 24.47 -11.23
N ASP A 452 0.28 23.88 -11.73
CA ASP A 452 0.35 23.19 -13.01
C ASP A 452 0.27 21.67 -12.79
N LEU A 453 -0.87 21.07 -13.15
CA LEU A 453 -1.15 19.65 -12.94
C LEU A 453 -0.14 18.75 -13.67
N GLU A 454 0.20 19.07 -14.91
CA GLU A 454 1.10 18.25 -15.72
C GLU A 454 2.49 18.20 -15.10
N LYS A 455 3.00 19.35 -14.61
CA LYS A 455 4.27 19.40 -13.89
C LYS A 455 4.23 18.65 -12.56
N ALA A 456 3.12 18.75 -11.82
CA ALA A 456 2.94 18.00 -10.58
C ALA A 456 2.97 16.49 -10.82
N GLN A 457 2.25 16.00 -11.84
CA GLN A 457 2.22 14.59 -12.23
C GLN A 457 3.59 14.10 -12.70
N ALA A 458 4.30 14.88 -13.52
CA ALA A 458 5.64 14.53 -13.97
C ALA A 458 6.62 14.42 -12.78
N ALA A 459 6.58 15.36 -11.83
CA ALA A 459 7.42 15.32 -10.64
C ALA A 459 7.07 14.14 -9.72
N ALA A 460 5.79 13.76 -9.59
CA ALA A 460 5.37 12.58 -8.85
C ALA A 460 5.90 11.28 -9.50
N ALA A 461 5.81 11.17 -10.83
CA ALA A 461 6.30 10.01 -11.58
C ALA A 461 7.83 9.83 -11.47
N GLU A 462 8.60 10.91 -11.31
CA GLU A 462 10.03 10.84 -11.02
C GLU A 462 10.33 10.29 -9.61
N ILE A 463 9.41 10.44 -8.66
CA ILE A 463 9.57 9.98 -7.27
C ILE A 463 9.21 8.50 -7.14
N GLY A 464 8.14 8.06 -7.79
CA GLY A 464 7.72 6.66 -7.74
C GLY A 464 6.39 6.39 -8.43
N SER A 465 5.84 5.21 -8.21
CA SER A 465 4.48 4.87 -8.64
C SER A 465 3.43 5.67 -7.86
N THR A 466 2.17 5.53 -8.24
CA THR A 466 1.02 6.08 -7.50
C THR A 466 0.88 5.53 -6.09
N ASP A 467 1.56 4.42 -5.75
CA ASP A 467 1.65 3.93 -4.37
C ASP A 467 2.64 4.75 -3.51
N VAL A 468 3.46 5.61 -4.11
CA VAL A 468 4.43 6.45 -3.41
C VAL A 468 4.10 7.94 -3.56
N ALA A 469 3.75 8.38 -4.77
CA ALA A 469 3.56 9.77 -5.08
C ALA A 469 2.40 10.02 -6.05
N ILE A 470 1.63 11.09 -5.82
CA ILE A 470 0.63 11.60 -6.78
C ILE A 470 0.84 13.10 -7.03
N GLY A 471 0.47 13.56 -8.22
CA GLY A 471 0.44 14.98 -8.58
C GLY A 471 -0.98 15.52 -8.60
N VAL A 472 -1.23 16.65 -7.94
CA VAL A 472 -2.54 17.31 -7.86
C VAL A 472 -2.45 18.79 -8.20
N ALA A 473 -3.51 19.32 -8.82
CA ALA A 473 -3.64 20.75 -9.07
C ALA A 473 -4.05 21.46 -7.78
N ALA A 474 -3.32 22.52 -7.41
CA ALA A 474 -3.62 23.31 -6.22
C ALA A 474 -3.28 24.79 -6.47
N ASN A 475 -4.31 25.59 -6.76
CA ASN A 475 -4.18 27.03 -6.61
C ASN A 475 -4.39 27.41 -5.13
N VAL A 476 -3.29 27.68 -4.43
CA VAL A 476 -3.34 27.99 -2.99
C VAL A 476 -4.14 29.26 -2.65
N THR A 477 -4.42 30.13 -3.61
CA THR A 477 -5.22 31.35 -3.38
C THR A 477 -6.74 31.10 -3.38
N ASP A 478 -7.17 29.91 -3.82
CA ASP A 478 -8.56 29.48 -3.95
C ASP A 478 -8.87 28.38 -2.91
N ALA A 479 -9.78 28.68 -1.99
CA ALA A 479 -10.17 27.75 -0.93
C ALA A 479 -10.80 26.46 -1.47
N SER A 480 -11.53 26.52 -2.59
CA SER A 480 -12.13 25.34 -3.20
C SER A 480 -11.07 24.45 -3.85
N ALA A 481 -10.12 25.04 -4.57
CA ALA A 481 -9.01 24.31 -5.17
C ALA A 481 -8.11 23.65 -4.09
N VAL A 482 -7.87 24.35 -2.97
CA VAL A 482 -7.16 23.77 -1.82
C VAL A 482 -7.92 22.59 -1.23
N GLN A 483 -9.24 22.72 -1.02
CA GLN A 483 -10.06 21.62 -0.50
C GLN A 483 -10.01 20.41 -1.44
N SER A 484 -10.17 20.62 -2.75
CA SER A 484 -10.09 19.53 -3.74
C SER A 484 -8.71 18.85 -3.76
N ALA A 485 -7.62 19.58 -3.58
CA ALA A 485 -6.28 18.98 -3.48
C ALA A 485 -6.13 18.12 -2.21
N ILE A 486 -6.75 18.53 -1.10
CA ILE A 486 -6.80 17.74 0.15
C ILE A 486 -7.68 16.51 -0.03
N ASP A 487 -8.85 16.65 -0.67
CA ASP A 487 -9.76 15.53 -0.92
C ASP A 487 -9.08 14.46 -1.78
N GLU A 488 -8.33 14.85 -2.82
CA GLU A 488 -7.56 13.90 -3.65
C GLU A 488 -6.44 13.21 -2.83
N ALA A 489 -5.77 13.93 -1.92
CA ALA A 489 -4.79 13.33 -1.02
C ALA A 489 -5.43 12.27 -0.09
N VAL A 490 -6.59 12.61 0.46
CA VAL A 490 -7.34 11.75 1.39
C VAL A 490 -7.92 10.54 0.66
N LEU A 491 -8.45 10.68 -0.55
CA LEU A 491 -8.91 9.54 -1.36
C LEU A 491 -7.74 8.64 -1.77
N ALA A 492 -6.58 9.23 -2.10
CA ALA A 492 -5.41 8.47 -2.52
C ALA A 492 -4.73 7.73 -1.37
N PHE A 493 -4.67 8.28 -0.15
CA PHE A 493 -3.87 7.70 0.93
C PHE A 493 -4.63 7.52 2.26
N GLY A 494 -5.92 7.84 2.32
CA GLY A 494 -6.79 7.71 3.48
C GLY A 494 -6.74 8.88 4.47
N GLY A 495 -5.82 9.84 4.34
CA GLY A 495 -5.66 10.92 5.31
C GLY A 495 -4.50 11.86 5.00
N LEU A 496 -4.01 12.58 6.02
CA LEU A 496 -2.90 13.51 5.92
C LEU A 496 -2.14 13.57 7.25
N ASP A 497 -0.82 13.56 7.26
CA ASP A 497 -0.02 13.62 8.50
C ASP A 497 1.00 14.74 8.52
N LEU A 498 1.39 15.24 7.34
CA LEU A 498 2.39 16.28 7.18
C LEU A 498 1.95 17.23 6.08
N VAL A 499 1.96 18.53 6.36
CA VAL A 499 1.76 19.57 5.35
C VAL A 499 2.95 20.48 5.32
N VAL A 500 3.48 20.71 4.12
CA VAL A 500 4.57 21.65 3.90
C VAL A 500 4.06 22.79 3.03
N ASN A 501 3.82 23.93 3.68
CA ASN A 501 3.53 25.20 3.03
C ASN A 501 4.82 25.74 2.40
N ASN A 502 5.07 25.36 1.14
CA ASN A 502 6.25 25.76 0.39
C ASN A 502 5.94 26.70 -0.80
N ALA A 503 4.71 26.70 -1.31
CA ALA A 503 4.32 27.59 -2.40
C ALA A 503 4.64 29.07 -2.07
N GLY A 504 5.26 29.75 -3.02
CA GLY A 504 5.67 31.13 -2.85
C GLY A 504 6.34 31.71 -4.08
N LEU A 505 6.44 33.03 -4.11
CA LEU A 505 7.09 33.81 -5.15
C LEU A 505 7.77 35.02 -4.53
N SER A 506 8.69 35.66 -5.25
CA SER A 506 9.44 36.80 -4.76
C SER A 506 9.49 37.89 -5.83
N LEU A 507 8.87 39.03 -5.54
CA LEU A 507 8.99 40.25 -6.34
C LEU A 507 9.75 41.29 -5.53
N SER A 508 11.02 41.51 -5.92
CA SER A 508 11.89 42.50 -5.26
C SER A 508 11.79 43.84 -5.99
N LYS A 509 11.15 44.81 -5.34
CA LYS A 509 11.00 46.19 -5.81
C LYS A 509 11.20 47.17 -4.64
N PRO A 510 11.79 48.36 -4.88
CA PRO A 510 11.77 49.46 -3.91
C PRO A 510 10.34 49.86 -3.54
N LEU A 511 10.16 50.52 -2.39
CA LEU A 511 8.84 50.92 -1.88
C LEU A 511 8.02 51.70 -2.92
N LEU A 512 8.62 52.71 -3.56
CA LEU A 512 7.93 53.60 -4.51
C LEU A 512 7.57 52.91 -5.85
N GLU A 513 8.13 51.73 -6.11
CA GLU A 513 7.88 50.96 -7.34
C GLU A 513 7.01 49.71 -7.07
N THR A 514 6.78 49.38 -5.80
CA THR A 514 5.92 48.25 -5.42
C THR A 514 4.47 48.68 -5.60
N THR A 515 3.78 48.08 -6.56
CA THR A 515 2.36 48.37 -6.79
C THR A 515 1.47 47.60 -5.80
N GLU A 516 0.23 48.04 -5.62
CA GLU A 516 -0.77 47.29 -4.85
C GLU A 516 -0.95 45.87 -5.41
N ALA A 517 -0.96 45.69 -6.73
CA ALA A 517 -1.03 44.37 -7.34
C ALA A 517 0.19 43.47 -7.01
N ASP A 518 1.40 44.03 -6.93
CA ASP A 518 2.59 43.28 -6.49
C ASP A 518 2.50 42.88 -5.01
N TRP A 519 1.88 43.74 -4.18
CA TRP A 519 1.64 43.50 -2.77
C TRP A 519 0.61 42.39 -2.57
N ASP A 520 -0.54 42.53 -3.22
CA ASP A 520 -1.68 41.61 -3.12
C ASP A 520 -1.29 40.23 -3.62
N LEU A 521 -0.63 40.13 -4.77
CA LEU A 521 -0.18 38.83 -5.31
C LEU A 521 0.72 38.07 -4.32
N GLN A 522 1.66 38.76 -3.67
CA GLN A 522 2.54 38.12 -2.69
C GLN A 522 1.79 37.71 -1.42
N HIS A 523 0.85 38.54 -0.94
CA HIS A 523 0.04 38.21 0.24
C HIS A 523 -0.97 37.10 -0.03
N ASP A 524 -1.63 37.11 -1.19
CA ASP A 524 -2.59 36.09 -1.59
C ASP A 524 -1.92 34.72 -1.71
N VAL A 525 -0.75 34.65 -2.34
CA VAL A 525 -0.04 33.37 -2.54
C VAL A 525 0.61 32.87 -1.24
N MET A 526 1.35 33.72 -0.53
CA MET A 526 2.16 33.25 0.61
C MET A 526 1.38 33.31 1.93
N ALA A 527 0.83 34.46 2.30
CA ALA A 527 0.18 34.63 3.60
C ALA A 527 -1.20 33.94 3.63
N LYS A 528 -2.13 34.37 2.76
CA LYS A 528 -3.46 33.77 2.64
C LYS A 528 -3.39 32.33 2.15
N GLY A 529 -2.55 32.02 1.17
CA GLY A 529 -2.45 30.66 0.63
C GLY A 529 -2.03 29.64 1.67
N SER A 530 -0.99 29.93 2.46
CA SER A 530 -0.59 29.03 3.56
C SER A 530 -1.62 28.93 4.68
N PHE A 531 -2.38 30.00 4.93
CA PHE A 531 -3.53 29.96 5.85
C PHE A 531 -4.63 29.02 5.35
N LEU A 532 -5.03 29.12 4.07
CA LEU A 532 -6.08 28.28 3.49
C LEU A 532 -5.69 26.80 3.51
N VAL A 533 -4.45 26.49 3.11
CA VAL A 533 -3.91 25.13 3.14
C VAL A 533 -3.88 24.59 4.58
N SER A 534 -3.36 25.36 5.53
CA SER A 534 -3.30 24.92 6.94
C SER A 534 -4.68 24.73 7.55
N LYS A 535 -5.67 25.59 7.22
CA LYS A 535 -7.05 25.46 7.68
C LYS A 535 -7.71 24.20 7.15
N ALA A 536 -7.55 23.89 5.87
CA ALA A 536 -8.11 22.67 5.27
C ALA A 536 -7.43 21.41 5.85
N ALA A 537 -6.11 21.43 5.97
CA ALA A 537 -5.33 20.34 6.54
C ALA A 537 -5.65 20.07 8.02
N ALA A 538 -5.79 21.12 8.83
CA ALA A 538 -6.09 20.99 10.25
C ALA A 538 -7.40 20.22 10.50
N ARG A 539 -8.42 20.40 9.63
CA ARG A 539 -9.68 19.64 9.74
C ARG A 539 -9.45 18.13 9.61
N VAL A 540 -8.65 17.71 8.62
CA VAL A 540 -8.29 16.29 8.42
C VAL A 540 -7.48 15.77 9.60
N LEU A 541 -6.47 16.53 10.03
CA LEU A 541 -5.57 16.15 11.13
C LEU A 541 -6.32 15.99 12.46
N ILE A 542 -7.29 16.85 12.75
CA ILE A 542 -8.15 16.77 13.94
C ILE A 542 -9.11 15.59 13.84
N GLU A 543 -9.78 15.40 12.70
CA GLU A 543 -10.78 14.34 12.53
C GLU A 543 -10.17 12.93 12.61
N GLN A 544 -8.96 12.74 12.09
CA GLN A 544 -8.29 11.44 12.19
C GLN A 544 -7.71 11.15 13.59
N ASP A 545 -7.51 12.18 14.41
CA ASP A 545 -6.97 12.09 15.79
C ASP A 545 -5.64 11.32 15.91
N LEU A 546 -4.72 11.55 14.96
CA LEU A 546 -3.38 10.93 14.94
C LEU A 546 -2.25 11.94 15.20
N GLY A 547 -2.60 13.18 15.55
CA GLY A 547 -1.69 14.32 15.55
C GLY A 547 -1.18 14.65 14.14
N GLY A 548 -0.02 15.32 14.06
CA GLY A 548 0.67 15.54 12.79
C GLY A 548 1.60 16.75 12.79
N ASP A 549 2.01 17.17 11.60
CA ASP A 549 2.98 18.24 11.40
C ASP A 549 2.53 19.23 10.32
N ILE A 550 2.61 20.52 10.60
CA ILE A 550 2.50 21.59 9.61
C ILE A 550 3.82 22.36 9.59
N VAL A 551 4.47 22.42 8.44
CA VAL A 551 5.76 23.08 8.25
C VAL A 551 5.62 24.23 7.27
N TYR A 552 6.10 25.41 7.66
CA TYR A 552 6.18 26.57 6.79
C TYR A 552 7.58 26.76 6.26
N ILE A 553 7.76 26.77 4.95
CA ILE A 553 9.00 27.25 4.33
C ILE A 553 8.90 28.77 4.24
N SER A 554 9.37 29.44 5.29
CA SER A 554 9.38 30.89 5.40
C SER A 554 10.61 31.45 4.68
N SER A 555 11.41 32.27 5.34
CA SER A 555 12.62 32.89 4.81
C SER A 555 13.38 33.56 5.94
N LYS A 556 14.70 33.74 5.80
CA LYS A 556 15.43 34.68 6.64
C LYS A 556 14.82 36.09 6.67
N ASN A 557 14.15 36.51 5.58
CA ASN A 557 13.51 37.83 5.48
C ASN A 557 12.29 37.99 6.41
N SER A 558 11.85 36.93 7.09
CA SER A 558 10.87 37.04 8.18
C SER A 558 11.38 37.85 9.38
N VAL A 559 12.71 37.91 9.56
CA VAL A 559 13.38 38.64 10.65
C VAL A 559 14.46 39.61 10.16
N PHE A 560 15.03 39.35 8.97
CA PHE A 560 16.03 40.20 8.35
C PHE A 560 15.39 41.26 7.45
N ALA A 561 15.78 42.52 7.61
CA ALA A 561 15.35 43.62 6.77
C ALA A 561 16.09 43.61 5.41
N GLY A 562 15.65 42.77 4.48
CA GLY A 562 16.16 42.73 3.11
C GLY A 562 15.81 44.00 2.32
N PRO A 563 16.78 44.71 1.71
CA PRO A 563 16.50 45.87 0.86
C PRO A 563 15.56 45.50 -0.30
N ASN A 564 14.66 46.42 -0.68
CA ASN A 564 13.74 46.27 -1.82
C ASN A 564 12.84 45.02 -1.76
N ASN A 565 12.42 44.62 -0.56
CA ASN A 565 11.60 43.43 -0.35
C ASN A 565 10.47 43.71 0.65
N ILE A 566 9.82 44.88 0.58
CA ILE A 566 8.80 45.26 1.57
C ILE A 566 7.62 44.28 1.60
N ALA A 567 7.05 43.95 0.45
CA ALA A 567 5.94 42.99 0.35
C ALA A 567 6.37 41.54 0.66
N TYR A 568 7.52 41.09 0.15
CA TYR A 568 8.05 39.76 0.44
C TYR A 568 8.39 39.56 1.92
N SER A 569 9.07 40.53 2.55
CA SER A 569 9.46 40.41 3.96
C SER A 569 8.24 40.50 4.88
N ALA A 570 7.26 41.35 4.55
CA ALA A 570 6.00 41.42 5.29
C ALA A 570 5.24 40.07 5.27
N THR A 571 5.08 39.46 4.09
CA THR A 571 4.43 38.15 3.97
C THR A 571 5.19 37.01 4.66
N LYS A 572 6.53 37.01 4.61
CA LYS A 572 7.33 36.02 5.33
C LYS A 572 7.31 36.21 6.84
N ALA A 573 7.21 37.45 7.33
CA ALA A 573 6.98 37.75 8.74
C ALA A 573 5.58 37.28 9.20
N ASP A 574 4.56 37.48 8.37
CA ASP A 574 3.21 36.96 8.59
C ASP A 574 3.21 35.43 8.72
N GLN A 575 3.77 34.72 7.73
CA GLN A 575 3.93 33.26 7.79
C GLN A 575 4.68 32.80 9.06
N ALA A 576 5.74 33.53 9.45
CA ALA A 576 6.48 33.20 10.65
C ALA A 576 5.67 33.41 11.94
N HIS A 577 4.72 34.33 11.95
CA HIS A 577 3.79 34.53 13.06
C HIS A 577 2.65 33.50 13.05
N GLN A 578 2.13 33.13 11.87
CA GLN A 578 1.15 32.04 11.73
C GLN A 578 1.66 30.74 12.36
N VAL A 579 2.95 30.38 12.16
CA VAL A 579 3.57 29.22 12.82
C VAL A 579 3.35 29.23 14.33
N ARG A 580 3.54 30.37 14.99
CA ARG A 580 3.41 30.48 16.45
C ARG A 580 1.94 30.42 16.89
N LEU A 581 1.06 31.09 16.16
CA LEU A 581 -0.38 31.09 16.47
C LEU A 581 -0.97 29.69 16.32
N LEU A 582 -0.70 29.03 15.20
CA LEU A 582 -1.20 27.69 14.93
C LEU A 582 -0.54 26.63 15.82
N ALA A 583 0.72 26.80 16.24
CA ALA A 583 1.34 25.92 17.22
C ALA A 583 0.61 25.93 18.57
N VAL A 584 0.09 27.09 19.00
CA VAL A 584 -0.69 27.22 20.23
C VAL A 584 -2.09 26.65 20.06
N GLU A 585 -2.74 26.94 18.94
CA GLU A 585 -4.13 26.51 18.67
C GLU A 585 -4.25 25.01 18.41
N LEU A 586 -3.32 24.43 17.64
CA LEU A 586 -3.41 23.03 17.21
C LEU A 586 -2.68 22.05 18.14
N GLY A 587 -1.92 22.57 19.11
CA GLY A 587 -1.11 21.75 20.01
C GLY A 587 -1.92 20.81 20.91
N GLU A 588 -3.16 21.17 21.26
CA GLU A 588 -4.06 20.31 22.06
C GLU A 588 -4.45 19.02 21.32
N TYR A 589 -4.42 19.04 19.98
CA TYR A 589 -4.70 17.89 19.11
C TYR A 589 -3.43 17.11 18.73
N GLY A 590 -2.29 17.39 19.38
CA GLY A 590 -1.01 16.75 19.05
C GLY A 590 -0.43 17.17 17.69
N ILE A 591 -0.91 18.26 17.09
CA ILE A 591 -0.43 18.78 15.81
C ILE A 591 0.67 19.81 16.09
N LYS A 592 1.87 19.54 15.58
CA LYS A 592 3.02 20.43 15.69
C LYS A 592 3.04 21.40 14.52
N VAL A 593 3.35 22.68 14.77
CA VAL A 593 3.51 23.67 13.70
C VAL A 593 4.87 24.33 13.84
N ASN A 594 5.70 24.22 12.81
CA ASN A 594 7.05 24.76 12.83
C ASN A 594 7.41 25.45 11.50
N GLY A 595 8.47 26.24 11.51
CA GLY A 595 8.96 26.99 10.34
C GLY A 595 10.41 26.68 10.03
N ILE A 596 10.78 26.86 8.75
CA ILE A 596 12.15 26.82 8.28
C ILE A 596 12.46 28.13 7.57
N ASN A 597 13.59 28.74 7.92
CA ASN A 597 14.06 30.02 7.39
C ASN A 597 15.29 29.80 6.49
N PRO A 598 15.09 29.50 5.19
CA PRO A 598 16.20 29.40 4.26
C PRO A 598 16.80 30.77 3.89
N ASP A 599 18.09 30.80 3.53
CA ASP A 599 18.68 31.89 2.72
C ASP A 599 18.45 31.63 1.22
N GLY A 600 18.96 32.50 0.34
CA GLY A 600 18.76 32.44 -1.11
C GLY A 600 19.18 31.11 -1.74
N VAL A 601 18.21 30.23 -1.97
CA VAL A 601 18.37 28.97 -2.71
C VAL A 601 18.24 29.25 -4.21
N VAL A 602 19.37 29.34 -4.91
CA VAL A 602 19.40 29.68 -6.34
C VAL A 602 19.07 28.47 -7.22
N ARG A 603 19.60 27.29 -6.90
CA ARG A 603 19.47 26.09 -7.73
C ARG A 603 18.04 25.56 -7.76
N GLY A 604 17.50 25.39 -8.97
CA GLY A 604 16.20 24.75 -9.21
C GLY A 604 14.98 25.55 -8.77
N SER A 605 15.16 26.80 -8.31
CA SER A 605 14.06 27.63 -7.81
C SER A 605 13.28 28.28 -8.96
N GLY A 606 12.01 27.89 -9.10
CA GLY A 606 11.05 28.52 -10.03
C GLY A 606 10.78 30.00 -9.71
N ILE A 607 11.02 30.42 -8.46
CA ILE A 607 10.86 31.80 -7.98
C ILE A 607 11.80 32.77 -8.72
N PHE A 608 12.90 32.27 -9.28
CA PHE A 608 13.92 33.06 -10.00
C PHE A 608 13.94 32.80 -11.51
N ALA A 609 13.04 31.95 -12.02
CA ALA A 609 13.05 31.42 -13.39
C ALA A 609 12.75 32.46 -14.50
N SER A 610 12.36 33.68 -14.15
CA SER A 610 12.13 34.81 -15.08
C SER A 610 13.41 35.62 -15.37
N GLY A 611 14.57 34.95 -15.48
CA GLY A 611 15.85 35.57 -15.82
C GLY A 611 16.51 36.36 -14.69
N TRP A 612 16.06 36.20 -13.44
CA TRP A 612 16.65 36.88 -12.29
C TRP A 612 18.10 36.44 -12.03
N GLY A 613 18.36 35.12 -12.11
CA GLY A 613 19.69 34.53 -11.96
C GLY A 613 20.67 35.13 -12.97
N ALA A 614 20.34 35.02 -14.25
CA ALA A 614 21.06 35.64 -15.35
C ALA A 614 21.27 37.16 -15.17
N ASN A 615 20.24 37.92 -14.78
CA ASN A 615 20.34 39.37 -14.55
C ASN A 615 21.26 39.72 -13.37
N ARG A 616 21.20 38.98 -12.27
CA ARG A 616 22.08 39.17 -11.11
C ARG A 616 23.51 38.73 -11.39
N ALA A 617 23.69 37.59 -12.03
CA ALA A 617 24.98 37.10 -12.50
C ALA A 617 25.66 38.15 -13.40
N LYS A 618 24.91 38.72 -14.35
CA LYS A 618 25.35 39.84 -15.19
C LYS A 618 25.68 41.10 -14.39
N THR A 619 24.86 41.45 -13.40
CA THR A 619 25.09 42.62 -12.51
C THR A 619 26.36 42.46 -11.67
N TYR A 620 26.64 41.24 -11.21
CA TYR A 620 27.82 40.93 -10.40
C TYR A 620 29.05 40.52 -11.24
N GLY A 621 28.90 40.38 -12.56
CA GLY A 621 30.00 39.99 -13.46
C GLY A 621 30.48 38.56 -13.28
N ILE A 622 29.58 37.63 -12.93
CA ILE A 622 29.89 36.21 -12.70
C ILE A 622 29.03 35.29 -13.58
N PRO A 623 29.46 34.04 -13.83
CA PRO A 623 28.58 33.01 -14.42
C PRO A 623 27.36 32.74 -13.54
N GLU A 624 26.21 32.46 -14.17
CA GLU A 624 24.95 32.18 -13.44
C GLU A 624 25.06 30.95 -12.53
N GLU A 625 25.77 29.91 -12.99
CA GLU A 625 26.07 28.70 -12.21
C GLU A 625 26.89 28.95 -10.94
N ASP A 626 27.63 30.07 -10.88
CA ASP A 626 28.42 30.46 -9.71
C ASP A 626 27.69 31.45 -8.79
N LEU A 627 26.47 31.88 -9.17
CA LEU A 627 25.70 32.86 -8.40
C LEU A 627 25.43 32.39 -6.97
N GLY A 628 25.11 31.10 -6.78
CA GLY A 628 24.92 30.50 -5.46
C GLY A 628 26.19 30.55 -4.59
N LYS A 629 27.34 30.17 -5.16
CA LYS A 629 28.65 30.24 -4.48
C LYS A 629 29.05 31.67 -4.14
N PHE A 630 28.70 32.63 -4.99
CA PHE A 630 28.92 34.05 -4.75
C PHE A 630 28.07 34.56 -3.57
N TYR A 631 26.79 34.23 -3.52
CA TYR A 631 25.94 34.59 -2.38
C TYR A 631 26.40 33.93 -1.08
N ALA A 632 26.89 32.69 -1.14
CA ALA A 632 27.45 31.99 0.00
C ALA A 632 28.59 32.76 0.68
N GLN A 633 29.36 33.59 -0.03
CA GLN A 633 30.45 34.38 0.58
C GLN A 633 29.96 35.40 1.62
N ARG A 634 28.66 35.69 1.66
CA ARG A 634 28.03 36.60 2.64
C ARG A 634 27.63 35.91 3.94
N THR A 635 27.71 34.58 4.00
CA THR A 635 27.32 33.78 5.16
C THR A 635 28.55 33.36 5.98
N ILE A 636 28.37 33.07 7.26
CA ILE A 636 29.48 32.71 8.17
C ILE A 636 30.19 31.43 7.70
N LEU A 637 29.44 30.42 7.28
CA LEU A 637 30.01 29.13 6.87
C LEU A 637 30.54 29.14 5.43
N LYS A 638 30.25 30.16 4.64
CA LYS A 638 30.65 30.29 3.23
C LYS A 638 30.23 29.09 2.36
N ARG A 639 29.12 28.45 2.73
CA ARG A 639 28.55 27.29 2.03
C ARG A 639 27.24 27.70 1.38
N GLU A 640 27.03 27.20 0.18
CA GLU A 640 25.79 27.41 -0.56
C GLU A 640 24.62 26.68 0.15
N VAL A 641 23.46 27.33 0.20
CA VAL A 641 22.22 26.71 0.66
C VAL A 641 21.50 26.12 -0.54
N LEU A 642 21.20 24.82 -0.47
CA LEU A 642 20.61 24.05 -1.54
C LEU A 642 19.23 23.51 -1.13
N PRO A 643 18.35 23.14 -2.08
CA PRO A 643 17.04 22.56 -1.78
C PRO A 643 17.09 21.40 -0.78
N GLU A 644 18.10 20.53 -0.88
CA GLU A 644 18.24 19.34 -0.04
C GLU A 644 18.62 19.69 1.40
N HIS A 645 19.26 20.85 1.63
CA HIS A 645 19.53 21.33 2.99
C HIS A 645 18.23 21.71 3.71
N VAL A 646 17.26 22.28 2.98
CA VAL A 646 15.92 22.57 3.52
C VAL A 646 15.15 21.27 3.75
N ALA A 647 15.22 20.34 2.80
CA ALA A 647 14.63 19.01 2.95
C ALA A 647 15.15 18.27 4.19
N ASN A 648 16.45 18.31 4.46
CA ASN A 648 17.05 17.73 5.66
C ASN A 648 16.45 18.31 6.95
N ALA A 649 16.22 19.63 6.99
CA ALA A 649 15.61 20.28 8.15
C ALA A 649 14.15 19.85 8.34
N VAL A 650 13.38 19.69 7.26
CA VAL A 650 12.00 19.16 7.32
C VAL A 650 12.00 17.75 7.93
N ILE A 651 12.87 16.85 7.45
CA ILE A 651 12.96 15.47 7.95
C ILE A 651 13.27 15.43 9.44
N VAL A 652 14.25 16.23 9.90
CA VAL A 652 14.63 16.25 11.31
C VAL A 652 13.48 16.77 12.18
N LEU A 653 12.82 17.84 11.76
CA LEU A 653 11.74 18.50 12.49
C LEU A 653 10.47 17.64 12.63
N THR A 654 10.19 16.85 11.60
CA THR A 654 9.01 15.97 11.50
C THR A 654 9.32 14.54 11.92
N GLY A 655 10.58 14.24 12.23
CA GLY A 655 11.02 12.94 12.70
C GLY A 655 10.67 12.68 14.18
N PRO A 656 10.79 11.41 14.62
CA PRO A 656 10.40 11.00 15.98
C PRO A 656 11.20 11.68 17.09
N GLU A 657 12.43 12.12 16.79
CA GLU A 657 13.35 12.72 17.77
C GLU A 657 12.93 14.12 18.23
N LEU A 658 12.10 14.84 17.46
CA LEU A 658 11.60 16.17 17.79
C LEU A 658 10.10 16.17 18.11
N SER A 659 9.63 15.13 18.80
CA SER A 659 8.23 14.96 19.21
C SER A 659 7.69 16.07 20.13
N HIS A 660 8.55 16.72 20.92
CA HIS A 660 8.16 17.76 21.88
C HIS A 660 8.46 19.19 21.38
N THR A 661 8.64 19.39 20.07
CA THR A 661 9.02 20.69 19.47
C THR A 661 7.91 21.25 18.57
N THR A 662 7.34 22.38 18.96
CA THR A 662 6.35 23.15 18.18
C THR A 662 6.60 24.66 18.33
N GLY A 663 6.17 25.45 17.35
CA GLY A 663 6.41 26.91 17.29
C GLY A 663 7.84 27.32 16.93
N LEU A 664 8.70 26.36 16.60
CA LEU A 664 10.13 26.59 16.31
C LEU A 664 10.32 27.15 14.90
N HIS A 665 11.35 27.98 14.72
CA HIS A 665 11.90 28.34 13.41
C HIS A 665 13.34 27.86 13.30
N ILE A 666 13.65 27.03 12.30
CA ILE A 666 15.00 26.53 12.05
C ILE A 666 15.66 27.35 10.93
N PRO A 667 16.77 28.07 11.19
CA PRO A 667 17.53 28.72 10.13
C PRO A 667 18.28 27.68 9.28
N VAL A 668 18.15 27.80 7.96
CA VAL A 668 18.90 27.02 6.96
C VAL A 668 19.58 28.01 6.03
N ASP A 669 20.54 28.76 6.57
CA ASP A 669 21.04 29.99 5.97
C ASP A 669 22.58 30.07 5.90
N ALA A 670 23.28 29.00 6.26
CA ALA A 670 24.73 28.95 6.39
C ALA A 670 25.32 30.04 7.35
N GLY A 671 24.51 30.55 8.27
CA GLY A 671 24.89 31.51 9.31
C GLY A 671 24.78 32.96 8.85
N VAL A 672 23.56 33.46 8.62
CA VAL A 672 23.33 34.90 8.38
C VAL A 672 23.14 35.59 9.72
N ALA A 673 24.19 36.20 10.25
CA ALA A 673 24.19 36.82 11.59
C ALA A 673 23.05 37.82 11.83
N ALA A 674 22.67 38.57 10.79
CA ALA A 674 21.58 39.56 10.86
C ALA A 674 20.18 38.93 10.92
N ALA A 675 20.07 37.61 10.68
CA ALA A 675 18.82 36.85 10.72
C ALA A 675 18.76 35.86 11.90
N PHE A 676 19.71 35.92 12.84
CA PHE A 676 19.68 35.06 14.02
C PHE A 676 18.42 35.33 14.85
N LEU A 677 17.66 34.26 15.10
CA LEU A 677 16.50 34.27 15.96
C LEU A 677 16.93 34.50 17.41
N ARG A 678 16.20 35.34 18.13
CA ARG A 678 16.47 35.71 19.53
C ARG A 678 15.27 35.46 20.40
#